data_AF-A0A3A1N2P5-F1
#
_entry.id   AF-A0A3A1N2P5-F1
#
_cell.length_a   1.000
_cell.length_b   1.000
_cell.length_c   1.000
_cell.angle_alpha   90.00
_cell.angle_beta   90.00
_cell.angle_gamma   90.00
#
_symmetry.space_group_name_H-M   'P 1'
#
loop_
_entity.id
_entity.type
_entity.pdbx_description
1 polymer ?
#
loop_
_entity_poly.entity_id
_entity_poly.type
_entity_poly.pdbx_seq_one_letter_code
_entity_poly.pdbx_strand_id
1 'polypeptide(L)'
;MRTIFLNDVKTIVLQKASYIALLLFVGVGFMAGFKFNISVGDELAANASYSVGFMIGLLSLTIILIATILAFPLLFKEQDANYGLIVFSTPIKKKVFALARFCSFYLFTLFGFFILVAGYTVGLHLAADTQMNPGFDLWHFLYPFLIFGAVNALVVCSSLFFVAQRFKNKLLVAISGVLLYVVYMIALMFSNAPFMAQALPQSIGVQRISALVDLFGLSGYFFEAKDLNVLQRNNQIVPLSNLLLINRLIFTLLSLAIAYFGMRSFSFLPRFKRKSKKQVSSLKRSYMPQPYSAVATVFSNTSKWQAILSFIKIDSIYLFKSIAFVAISILMLFYVGVEMFDDINKGIRLPQLYASSGLLVQTINSTFYALGGLVLVYFVNDIFWRSKASGFSIIEKTTYYAIEKRIGHMGSIALLIFFLTAIMLIEAIVFQLVFRFPVFDWEAYFGVFVFNTLPLLLFALFLLFINTISKGKSIALGVSILCFLLLATPIAKSIITNSLFRFFSGYRGAYSDFLGYGVYLYPFLWRLAFGFSLIGVIFLLYNFIKLRSKRLFKIFGIAICTFLAVISGLGYLENHIPKKGKEELVKEQVSYEKKYRKYQNIHQPTIKKVNTKIDLYPDEQSYTIKGEYVLKNMHLKPIDSLLINVPEEMEITSLVYEYGKEKIKIENHLSELMLKQPVQPQDSAKLIFEISYKWHAINGHNPFNAVVADGSFLRISRYFPKFGYDGAKELSDVQLRKIHGLGKSTELRKLEAPKEKKDDAIDLTLQISTPENQIAVGTGELRKQWQIDGRNYYKYTAKSIPFRFAFSSGAYQIKSIEHNNINISVYHHPLHKNNVEHLIENTKLTLDYCTENFGPYPFTSISFSEVSSFTQGFAGTAYPGTIFVTENMTFNANLSAGNNQDVVNELAGHEIAHFWWGTNQIVPDYREGYSMLTESLAMYTEMMIYKKMYGKEKMRERLAIHQQIYDTEKGLHEKKSLLKVAPGDTYLAYSKGAIVFVELSELIGEHQLNRALKSFLHKNRYPNARPNATDLLKEILEMSSKSHHTRIKSLFE
;
A
#
# COMPACT_ATOMS: atom_id res chain seq x y z
N MET A 1 35.75 35.92 -10.81
CA MET A 1 34.71 35.10 -10.15
C MET A 1 33.36 35.83 -10.13
N ARG A 2 33.28 37.02 -9.50
CA ARG A 2 32.07 37.87 -9.41
C ARG A 2 31.31 38.05 -10.74
N THR A 3 32.01 38.36 -11.83
CA THR A 3 31.39 38.59 -13.15
C THR A 3 30.70 37.35 -13.73
N ILE A 4 31.29 36.16 -13.56
CA ILE A 4 30.73 34.90 -14.05
C ILE A 4 29.46 34.57 -13.27
N PHE A 5 29.53 34.68 -11.94
CA PHE A 5 28.40 34.43 -11.05
C PHE A 5 27.23 35.40 -11.33
N LEU A 6 27.51 36.71 -11.44
CA LEU A 6 26.48 37.72 -11.77
C LEU A 6 25.85 37.47 -13.14
N ASN A 7 26.63 36.99 -14.12
CA ASN A 7 26.08 36.63 -15.43
C ASN A 7 25.12 35.45 -15.33
N ASP A 8 25.45 34.42 -14.56
CA ASP A 8 24.56 33.27 -14.34
C ASP A 8 23.28 33.68 -13.63
N VAL A 9 23.37 34.52 -12.58
CA VAL A 9 22.20 35.11 -11.90
C VAL A 9 21.33 35.88 -12.88
N LYS A 10 21.91 36.82 -13.65
CA LYS A 10 21.16 37.59 -14.66
C LYS A 10 20.50 36.69 -15.69
N THR A 11 21.20 35.66 -16.17
CA THR A 11 20.66 34.74 -17.18
C THR A 11 19.46 33.96 -16.63
N ILE A 12 19.57 33.42 -15.42
CA ILE A 12 18.50 32.63 -14.80
C ILE A 12 17.28 33.52 -14.51
N VAL A 13 17.49 34.73 -13.98
CA VAL A 13 16.40 35.67 -13.67
C VAL A 13 15.68 36.13 -14.94
N LEU A 14 16.37 36.27 -16.07
CA LEU A 14 15.72 36.70 -17.32
C LEU A 14 14.95 35.56 -18.04
N GLN A 15 15.18 34.29 -17.67
CA GLN A 15 14.53 33.16 -18.31
C GLN A 15 13.14 32.87 -17.72
N LYS A 16 12.10 32.94 -18.56
CA LYS A 16 10.71 32.56 -18.19
C LYS A 16 10.60 31.15 -17.60
N ALA A 17 11.43 30.22 -18.07
CA ALA A 17 11.47 28.85 -17.58
C ALA A 17 11.85 28.76 -16.09
N SER A 18 12.72 29.66 -15.62
CA SER A 18 13.15 29.72 -14.21
C SER A 18 11.99 30.05 -13.29
N TYR A 19 11.14 31.02 -13.65
CA TYR A 19 9.96 31.37 -12.87
C TYR A 19 8.93 30.22 -12.81
N ILE A 20 8.74 29.51 -13.92
CA ILE A 20 7.88 28.32 -13.95
C ILE A 20 8.43 27.23 -13.03
N ALA A 21 9.74 26.99 -13.06
CA ALA A 21 10.40 26.01 -12.19
C ALA A 21 10.27 26.39 -10.71
N LEU A 22 10.46 27.67 -10.36
CA LEU A 22 10.27 28.18 -9.00
C LEU A 22 8.83 28.02 -8.52
N LEU A 23 7.85 28.38 -9.35
CA LEU A 23 6.42 28.17 -9.05
C LEU A 23 6.10 26.69 -8.83
N LEU A 24 6.70 25.80 -9.62
CA LEU A 24 6.53 24.37 -9.47
C LEU A 24 7.14 23.87 -8.15
N PHE A 25 8.34 24.34 -7.77
CA PHE A 25 8.95 23.99 -6.48
C PHE A 25 8.13 24.49 -5.29
N VAL A 26 7.60 25.72 -5.36
CA VAL A 26 6.66 26.24 -4.36
C VAL A 26 5.41 25.39 -4.30
N GLY A 27 4.80 25.05 -5.44
CA GLY A 27 3.57 24.26 -5.50
C GLY A 27 3.76 22.84 -4.98
N VAL A 28 4.86 22.18 -5.32
CA VAL A 28 5.21 20.84 -4.81
C VAL A 28 5.47 20.89 -3.31
N GLY A 29 6.26 21.86 -2.84
CA GLY A 29 6.48 22.09 -1.41
C GLY A 29 5.16 22.34 -0.68
N PHE A 30 4.35 23.27 -1.17
CA PHE A 30 3.04 23.61 -0.60
C PHE A 30 2.13 22.39 -0.48
N MET A 31 2.00 21.60 -1.54
CA MET A 31 1.21 20.37 -1.51
C MET A 31 1.76 19.35 -0.49
N ALA A 32 3.09 19.24 -0.38
CA ALA A 32 3.74 18.37 0.59
C ALA A 32 3.41 18.77 2.04
N GLY A 33 3.32 20.07 2.34
CA GLY A 33 2.93 20.55 3.67
C GLY A 33 1.43 20.48 3.92
N PHE A 34 0.63 20.92 2.94
CA PHE A 34 -0.82 21.12 3.08
C PHE A 34 -1.61 19.80 3.11
N LYS A 35 -1.26 18.84 2.24
CA LYS A 35 -2.08 17.63 2.02
C LYS A 35 -1.32 16.31 2.22
N PHE A 36 0.00 16.32 2.01
CA PHE A 36 0.83 15.12 2.11
C PHE A 36 1.79 15.15 3.31
N ASN A 37 1.48 15.92 4.36
CA ASN A 37 2.24 15.79 5.60
C ASN A 37 2.00 14.38 6.15
N ILE A 38 3.08 13.68 6.47
CA ILE A 38 3.04 12.34 7.03
C ILE A 38 3.07 12.52 8.55
N SER A 39 1.97 12.20 9.22
CA SER A 39 2.00 12.07 10.68
C SER A 39 2.86 10.86 11.02
N VAL A 40 3.93 11.08 11.77
CA VAL A 40 4.88 10.01 12.12
C VAL A 40 4.42 9.23 13.36
N GLY A 41 3.44 9.75 14.11
CA GLY A 41 2.81 9.08 15.25
C GLY A 41 1.60 9.89 15.78
N ASP A 42 0.70 9.24 16.53
CA ASP A 42 -0.61 9.79 16.90
C ASP A 42 -0.56 11.07 17.75
N GLU A 43 0.55 11.33 18.46
CA GLU A 43 0.75 12.51 19.32
C GLU A 43 1.90 13.41 18.88
N LEU A 44 2.48 13.14 17.71
CA LEU A 44 3.53 13.97 17.14
C LEU A 44 2.91 15.10 16.34
N ALA A 45 3.19 16.33 16.76
CA ALA A 45 2.73 17.49 16.01
C ALA A 45 3.36 17.51 14.60
N ALA A 46 2.62 17.98 13.60
CA ALA A 46 3.10 18.04 12.23
C ALA A 46 4.26 19.05 12.06
N ASN A 47 4.33 20.07 12.92
CA ASN A 47 5.44 21.04 13.02
C ASN A 47 6.46 20.70 14.13
N ALA A 48 6.41 19.49 14.71
CA ALA A 48 7.43 18.99 15.62
C ALA A 48 8.80 18.98 14.94
N SER A 49 9.86 19.19 15.72
CA SER A 49 11.23 19.18 15.19
C SER A 49 11.57 17.87 14.48
N TYR A 50 11.13 16.73 15.05
CA TYR A 50 11.31 15.42 14.44
C TYR A 50 10.54 15.27 13.11
N SER A 51 9.26 15.62 13.09
CA SER A 51 8.40 15.53 11.89
C SER A 51 8.91 16.41 10.75
N VAL A 52 9.32 17.64 11.05
CA VAL A 52 9.89 18.58 10.08
C VAL A 52 11.24 18.08 9.57
N GLY A 53 12.10 17.57 10.46
CA GLY A 53 13.40 17.01 10.07
C GLY A 53 13.27 15.79 9.17
N PHE A 54 12.35 14.87 9.49
CA PHE A 54 11.98 13.74 8.66
C PHE A 54 11.52 14.17 7.26
N MET A 55 10.55 15.10 7.19
CA MET A 55 10.00 15.57 5.93
C MET A 55 11.03 16.31 5.08
N ILE A 56 11.85 17.20 5.67
CA ILE A 56 12.91 17.91 4.94
C ILE A 56 13.99 16.93 4.46
N GLY A 57 14.35 15.94 5.27
CA GLY A 57 15.27 14.88 4.88
C GLY A 57 14.75 14.08 3.67
N LEU A 58 13.47 13.71 3.67
CA LEU A 58 12.81 13.04 2.54
C LEU A 58 12.76 13.93 1.29
N LEU A 59 12.36 15.19 1.46
CA LEU A 59 12.32 16.16 0.35
C LEU A 59 13.71 16.43 -0.23
N SER A 60 14.78 16.28 0.56
CA SER A 60 16.16 16.47 0.09
C SER A 60 16.55 15.50 -1.04
N LEU A 61 15.83 14.40 -1.23
CA LEU A 61 16.02 13.50 -2.39
C LEU A 61 15.72 14.19 -3.72
N THR A 62 14.82 15.18 -3.71
CA THR A 62 14.51 15.99 -4.89
C THR A 62 15.69 16.81 -5.38
N ILE A 63 16.73 17.01 -4.55
CA ILE A 63 17.96 17.69 -4.92
C ILE A 63 18.66 16.98 -6.09
N ILE A 64 18.58 15.65 -6.18
CA ILE A 64 19.11 14.91 -7.34
C ILE A 64 18.47 15.43 -8.62
N LEU A 65 17.14 15.57 -8.62
CA LEU A 65 16.38 16.03 -9.78
C LEU A 65 16.70 17.50 -10.08
N ILE A 66 16.65 18.38 -9.07
CA ILE A 66 16.95 19.82 -9.21
C ILE A 66 18.35 20.01 -9.80
N ALA A 67 19.36 19.36 -9.23
CA ALA A 67 20.75 19.46 -9.69
C ALA A 67 20.91 18.90 -11.10
N THR A 68 20.30 17.74 -11.41
CA THR A 68 20.43 17.13 -12.75
C THR A 68 19.82 18.02 -13.83
N ILE A 69 18.66 18.65 -13.57
CA ILE A 69 18.02 19.59 -14.50
C ILE A 69 18.87 20.86 -14.67
N LEU A 70 19.40 21.41 -13.57
CA LEU A 70 20.22 22.63 -13.60
C LEU A 70 21.62 22.40 -14.18
N ALA A 71 22.13 21.16 -14.19
CA ALA A 71 23.46 20.85 -14.70
C ALA A 71 23.63 21.25 -16.17
N PHE A 72 22.60 21.10 -17.02
CA PHE A 72 22.70 21.44 -18.44
C PHE A 72 22.86 22.95 -18.69
N PRO A 73 21.93 23.83 -18.25
CA PRO A 73 22.03 25.26 -18.51
C PRO A 73 23.18 25.94 -17.75
N LEU A 74 23.77 25.33 -16.71
CA LEU A 74 24.86 25.91 -15.92
C LEU A 74 26.25 25.37 -16.27
N LEU A 75 26.39 24.05 -16.48
CA LEU A 75 27.69 23.42 -16.69
C LEU A 75 28.08 23.30 -18.17
N PHE A 76 27.09 23.30 -19.07
CA PHE A 76 27.30 23.19 -20.52
C PHE A 76 26.98 24.49 -21.29
N LYS A 77 26.61 25.56 -20.59
CA LYS A 77 26.17 26.86 -21.13
C LYS A 77 27.04 27.36 -22.29
N GLU A 78 28.34 27.50 -22.07
CA GLU A 78 29.27 28.05 -23.07
C GLU A 78 29.49 27.12 -24.26
N GLN A 79 29.41 25.80 -24.03
CA GLN A 79 29.53 24.80 -25.08
C GLN A 79 28.30 24.80 -25.97
N ASP A 80 27.10 24.89 -25.37
CA ASP A 80 25.83 24.91 -26.09
C ASP A 80 25.64 26.19 -26.90
N ALA A 81 26.07 27.32 -26.35
CA ALA A 81 26.03 28.60 -27.04
C ALA A 81 27.14 28.76 -28.11
N ASN A 82 28.03 27.77 -28.27
CA ASN A 82 29.26 27.86 -29.07
C ASN A 82 30.15 29.07 -28.70
N TYR A 83 29.99 29.63 -27.51
CA TYR A 83 30.70 30.80 -27.02
C TYR A 83 31.98 30.46 -26.25
N GLY A 84 32.24 29.16 -26.03
CA GLY A 84 33.42 28.68 -25.30
C GLY A 84 34.70 29.38 -25.75
N LEU A 85 35.04 29.29 -27.05
CA LEU A 85 36.29 29.85 -27.60
C LEU A 85 36.47 31.37 -27.34
N ILE A 86 35.37 32.14 -27.31
CA ILE A 86 35.39 33.59 -27.05
C ILE A 86 35.63 33.87 -25.56
N VAL A 87 34.94 33.13 -24.68
CA VAL A 87 35.21 33.23 -23.22
C VAL A 87 36.66 32.84 -22.92
N PHE A 88 37.25 31.97 -23.73
CA PHE A 88 38.60 31.45 -23.55
C PHE A 88 39.73 32.36 -24.06
N SER A 89 39.43 33.43 -24.81
CA SER A 89 40.42 34.47 -25.15
C SER A 89 40.51 35.58 -24.08
N THR A 90 39.73 35.48 -23.01
CA THR A 90 39.74 36.44 -21.88
C THR A 90 40.78 36.05 -20.82
N PRO A 91 41.25 36.98 -19.96
CA PRO A 91 42.28 36.70 -18.94
C PRO A 91 41.80 35.86 -17.74
N ILE A 92 40.71 35.08 -17.88
CA ILE A 92 40.12 34.32 -16.79
C ILE A 92 40.96 33.06 -16.49
N LYS A 93 41.45 32.94 -15.26
CA LYS A 93 42.16 31.73 -14.79
C LYS A 93 41.25 30.51 -14.75
N LYS A 94 41.76 29.37 -15.23
CA LYS A 94 41.04 28.09 -15.30
C LYS A 94 40.40 27.63 -13.98
N LYS A 95 41.19 27.64 -12.89
CA LYS A 95 40.73 27.22 -11.56
C LYS A 95 39.60 28.13 -11.05
N VAL A 96 39.73 29.44 -11.30
CA VAL A 96 38.73 30.44 -10.89
C VAL A 96 37.42 30.27 -11.65
N PHE A 97 37.48 29.92 -12.94
CA PHE A 97 36.29 29.62 -13.74
C PHE A 97 35.58 28.35 -13.26
N ALA A 98 36.32 27.26 -13.06
CA ALA A 98 35.76 25.99 -12.61
C ALA A 98 35.12 26.13 -11.21
N LEU A 99 35.79 26.81 -10.28
CA LEU A 99 35.26 27.10 -8.95
C LEU A 99 34.01 27.98 -9.02
N ALA A 100 34.02 29.04 -9.85
CA ALA A 100 32.83 29.88 -10.05
C ALA A 100 31.62 29.07 -10.55
N ARG A 101 31.84 28.17 -11.52
CA ARG A 101 30.78 27.31 -12.07
C ARG A 101 30.24 26.32 -11.06
N PHE A 102 31.12 25.71 -10.28
CA PHE A 102 30.71 24.82 -9.20
C PHE A 102 29.89 25.57 -8.15
N CYS A 103 30.35 26.74 -7.68
CA CYS A 103 29.62 27.55 -6.71
C CYS A 103 28.27 28.04 -7.25
N SER A 104 28.19 28.49 -8.52
CA SER A 104 26.91 28.80 -9.17
C SER A 104 25.98 27.59 -9.10
N PHE A 105 26.45 26.43 -9.57
CA PHE A 105 25.64 25.21 -9.64
C PHE A 105 25.13 24.75 -8.28
N TYR A 106 25.99 24.75 -7.26
CA TYR A 106 25.64 24.41 -5.89
C TYR A 106 24.63 25.40 -5.30
N LEU A 107 24.89 26.71 -5.38
CA LEU A 107 24.02 27.73 -4.79
C LEU A 107 22.64 27.80 -5.45
N PHE A 108 22.54 27.65 -6.78
CA PHE A 108 21.24 27.61 -7.45
C PHE A 108 20.45 26.35 -7.10
N THR A 109 21.13 25.20 -6.97
CA THR A 109 20.48 23.96 -6.53
C THR A 109 19.97 24.09 -5.09
N LEU A 110 20.80 24.61 -4.19
CA LEU A 110 20.43 24.84 -2.78
C LEU A 110 19.30 25.86 -2.66
N PHE A 111 19.31 26.92 -3.47
CA PHE A 111 18.23 27.90 -3.52
C PHE A 111 16.92 27.29 -4.05
N GLY A 112 16.97 26.46 -5.09
CA GLY A 112 15.79 25.73 -5.57
C GLY A 112 15.18 24.86 -4.48
N PHE A 113 16.02 24.17 -3.70
CA PHE A 113 15.58 23.39 -2.55
C PHE A 113 15.03 24.26 -1.41
N PHE A 114 15.64 25.41 -1.13
CA PHE A 114 15.13 26.37 -0.15
C PHE A 114 13.71 26.84 -0.49
N ILE A 115 13.44 27.13 -1.77
CA ILE A 115 12.10 27.53 -2.24
C ILE A 115 11.07 26.41 -2.05
N LEU A 116 11.49 25.16 -2.26
CA LEU A 116 10.65 24.00 -1.98
C LEU A 116 10.34 23.88 -0.48
N VAL A 117 11.35 24.00 0.39
CA VAL A 117 11.17 23.96 1.86
C VAL A 117 10.31 25.13 2.35
N ALA A 118 10.45 26.32 1.76
CA ALA A 118 9.58 27.46 2.06
C ALA A 118 8.12 27.17 1.66
N GLY A 119 7.89 26.59 0.48
CA GLY A 119 6.58 26.11 0.07
C GLY A 119 6.00 25.10 1.06
N TYR A 120 6.79 24.12 1.50
CA TYR A 120 6.40 23.14 2.52
C TYR A 120 5.99 23.79 3.84
N THR A 121 6.80 24.74 4.31
CA THR A 121 6.53 25.48 5.56
C THR A 121 5.20 26.24 5.48
N VAL A 122 4.94 26.93 4.36
CA VAL A 122 3.68 27.65 4.14
C VAL A 122 2.50 26.69 4.04
N GLY A 123 2.64 25.59 3.28
CA GLY A 123 1.59 24.58 3.15
C GLY A 123 1.22 23.93 4.48
N LEU A 124 2.22 23.62 5.31
CA LEU A 124 2.04 23.02 6.62
C LEU A 124 1.23 23.92 7.58
N HIS A 125 1.52 25.22 7.62
CA HIS A 125 0.81 26.16 8.50
C HIS A 125 -0.58 26.56 8.00
N LEU A 126 -0.92 26.23 6.75
CA LEU A 126 -2.25 26.42 6.18
C LEU A 126 -3.11 25.15 6.25
N ALA A 127 -2.55 24.02 6.68
CA ALA A 127 -3.31 22.80 6.88
C ALA A 127 -4.25 22.94 8.09
N ALA A 128 -5.56 22.82 7.86
CA ALA A 128 -6.58 23.04 8.89
C ALA A 128 -6.78 21.83 9.82
N ASP A 129 -6.42 20.62 9.36
CA ASP A 129 -6.79 19.35 9.99
C ASP A 129 -5.61 18.66 10.72
N THR A 130 -4.50 19.37 10.95
CA THR A 130 -3.28 18.78 11.54
C THR A 130 -3.06 19.24 12.98
N GLN A 131 -2.70 18.31 13.87
CA GLN A 131 -2.22 18.65 15.20
C GLN A 131 -0.88 19.39 15.08
N MET A 132 -0.83 20.63 15.58
CA MET A 132 0.35 21.47 15.56
C MET A 132 0.67 21.97 16.96
N ASN A 133 1.97 22.07 17.27
CA ASN A 133 2.45 22.79 18.43
C ASN A 133 2.21 24.30 18.24
N PRO A 134 1.94 25.05 19.31
CA PRO A 134 1.71 26.48 19.23
C PRO A 134 2.99 27.23 18.79
N GLY A 135 2.82 28.19 17.88
CA GLY A 135 3.90 29.06 17.41
C GLY A 135 4.71 28.51 16.22
N PHE A 136 5.65 29.32 15.75
CA PHE A 136 6.57 28.99 14.65
C PHE A 136 8.01 29.04 15.17
N ASP A 137 8.69 27.89 15.17
CA ASP A 137 10.11 27.80 15.48
C ASP A 137 10.91 27.69 14.16
N LEU A 138 11.65 28.75 13.84
CA LEU A 138 12.48 28.81 12.63
C LEU A 138 13.59 27.74 12.63
N TRP A 139 14.12 27.40 13.81
CA TRP A 139 15.24 26.46 13.93
C TRP A 139 14.82 25.04 13.55
N HIS A 140 13.56 24.65 13.81
CA HIS A 140 13.00 23.36 13.37
C HIS A 140 13.10 23.15 11.85
N PHE A 141 13.07 24.23 11.05
CA PHE A 141 13.17 24.16 9.59
C PHE A 141 14.60 24.41 9.09
N LEU A 142 15.29 25.39 9.70
CA LEU A 142 16.64 25.77 9.28
C LEU A 142 17.67 24.67 9.59
N TYR A 143 17.57 24.01 10.74
CA TYR A 143 18.51 22.96 11.15
C TYR A 143 18.51 21.75 10.18
N PRO A 144 17.36 21.12 9.86
CA PRO A 144 17.32 20.06 8.86
C PRO A 144 17.68 20.54 7.45
N PHE A 145 17.38 21.79 7.09
CA PHE A 145 17.80 22.37 5.81
C PHE A 145 19.33 22.43 5.69
N LEU A 146 20.05 22.75 6.76
CA LEU A 146 21.51 22.78 6.77
C LEU A 146 22.10 21.35 6.71
N ILE A 147 21.58 20.42 7.51
CA ILE A 147 22.12 19.06 7.62
C ILE A 147 21.82 18.20 6.40
N PHE A 148 20.60 18.30 5.88
CA PHE A 148 20.18 17.55 4.71
C PHE A 148 20.36 18.39 3.45
N GLY A 149 19.72 19.54 3.37
CA GLY A 149 19.73 20.37 2.16
C GLY A 149 21.13 20.76 1.69
N ALA A 150 21.93 21.39 2.56
CA ALA A 150 23.26 21.87 2.18
C ALA A 150 24.24 20.72 1.89
N VAL A 151 24.32 19.73 2.78
CA VAL A 151 25.25 18.59 2.60
C VAL A 151 24.85 17.74 1.37
N ASN A 152 23.56 17.40 1.21
CA ASN A 152 23.12 16.56 0.11
C ASN A 152 23.25 17.29 -1.24
N ALA A 153 22.98 18.61 -1.29
CA ALA A 153 23.28 19.42 -2.48
C ALA A 153 24.77 19.43 -2.80
N LEU A 154 25.64 19.49 -1.80
CA LEU A 154 27.08 19.49 -2.02
C LEU A 154 27.54 18.17 -2.64
N VAL A 155 27.08 17.04 -2.11
CA VAL A 155 27.35 15.68 -2.61
C VAL A 155 26.90 15.52 -4.05
N VAL A 156 25.64 15.83 -4.33
CA VAL A 156 25.03 15.66 -5.66
C VAL A 156 25.71 16.58 -6.67
N CYS A 157 25.86 17.87 -6.33
CA CYS A 157 26.49 18.83 -7.24
C CYS A 157 27.95 18.49 -7.50
N SER A 158 28.72 18.03 -6.50
CA SER A 158 30.12 17.64 -6.67
C SER A 158 30.26 16.47 -7.62
N SER A 159 29.43 15.44 -7.45
CA SER A 159 29.41 14.24 -8.28
C SER A 159 29.05 14.57 -9.74
N LEU A 160 27.94 15.29 -9.96
CA LEU A 160 27.51 15.69 -11.30
C LEU A 160 28.51 16.65 -11.96
N PHE A 161 29.09 17.57 -11.20
CA PHE A 161 30.12 18.48 -11.69
C PHE A 161 31.36 17.72 -12.14
N PHE A 162 31.86 16.77 -11.33
CA PHE A 162 33.01 15.94 -11.70
C PHE A 162 32.77 15.22 -13.04
N VAL A 163 31.63 14.56 -13.19
CA VAL A 163 31.26 13.85 -14.42
C VAL A 163 31.15 14.82 -15.60
N ALA A 164 30.46 15.95 -15.41
CA ALA A 164 30.31 16.97 -16.45
C ALA A 164 31.66 17.49 -16.94
N GLN A 165 32.58 17.79 -16.03
CA GLN A 165 33.89 18.34 -16.38
C GLN A 165 34.84 17.28 -16.96
N ARG A 166 34.83 16.05 -16.43
CA ARG A 166 35.72 14.97 -16.87
C ARG A 166 35.36 14.42 -18.25
N PHE A 167 34.07 14.23 -18.52
CA PHE A 167 33.59 13.56 -19.72
C PHE A 167 33.03 14.50 -20.77
N LYS A 168 32.66 15.74 -20.40
CA LYS A 168 32.05 16.74 -21.31
C LYS A 168 30.88 16.18 -22.11
N ASN A 169 30.12 15.28 -21.48
CA ASN A 169 29.01 14.60 -22.10
C ASN A 169 27.77 14.74 -21.19
N LYS A 170 26.78 15.48 -21.67
CA LYS A 170 25.48 15.68 -20.99
C LYS A 170 24.83 14.35 -20.63
N LEU A 171 25.05 13.34 -21.47
CA LEU A 171 24.54 12.02 -21.23
C LEU A 171 25.05 11.42 -19.92
N LEU A 172 26.37 11.41 -19.74
CA LEU A 172 26.97 10.78 -18.58
C LEU A 172 26.56 11.50 -17.30
N VAL A 173 26.28 12.80 -17.38
CA VAL A 173 25.73 13.58 -16.26
C VAL A 173 24.31 13.14 -15.92
N ALA A 174 23.43 12.99 -16.91
CA ALA A 174 22.08 12.49 -16.69
C ALA A 174 22.09 11.07 -16.10
N ILE A 175 22.88 10.17 -16.68
CA ILE A 175 23.06 8.79 -16.18
C ILE A 175 23.60 8.83 -14.75
N SER A 176 24.53 9.73 -14.43
CA SER A 176 25.08 9.83 -13.07
C SER A 176 24.05 10.32 -12.05
N GLY A 177 23.17 11.25 -12.43
CA GLY A 177 22.06 11.67 -11.56
C GLY A 177 21.10 10.52 -11.26
N VAL A 178 20.73 9.76 -12.30
CA VAL A 178 19.92 8.55 -12.15
C VAL A 178 20.64 7.49 -11.31
N LEU A 179 21.93 7.27 -11.56
CA LEU A 179 22.74 6.30 -10.82
C LEU A 179 22.87 6.68 -9.34
N LEU A 180 22.99 7.97 -9.00
CA LEU A 180 23.00 8.41 -7.60
C LEU A 180 21.68 8.05 -6.91
N TYR A 181 20.55 8.22 -7.58
CA TYR A 181 19.25 7.80 -7.07
C TYR A 181 19.15 6.27 -6.94
N VAL A 182 19.55 5.52 -7.96
CA VAL A 182 19.57 4.05 -7.96
C VAL A 182 20.45 3.52 -6.83
N VAL A 183 21.70 3.97 -6.72
CA VAL A 183 22.64 3.55 -5.67
C VAL A 183 22.10 3.90 -4.29
N TYR A 184 21.44 5.05 -4.14
CA TYR A 184 20.78 5.40 -2.91
C TYR A 184 19.62 4.45 -2.60
N MET A 185 18.75 4.15 -3.55
CA MET A 185 17.66 3.17 -3.39
C MET A 185 18.18 1.75 -3.08
N ILE A 186 19.29 1.33 -3.70
CA ILE A 186 19.99 0.08 -3.34
C ILE A 186 20.42 0.13 -1.89
N ALA A 187 21.11 1.20 -1.49
CA ALA A 187 21.60 1.36 -0.13
C ALA A 187 20.44 1.29 0.85
N LEU A 188 19.32 1.95 0.55
CA LEU A 188 18.08 1.93 1.33
C LEU A 188 17.44 0.56 1.46
N MET A 189 17.42 -0.20 0.36
CA MET A 189 16.87 -1.56 0.31
C MET A 189 17.72 -2.49 1.17
N PHE A 190 19.04 -2.53 0.96
CA PHE A 190 19.92 -3.33 1.82
C PHE A 190 19.95 -2.81 3.26
N SER A 191 19.66 -1.53 3.46
CA SER A 191 19.49 -0.91 4.77
C SER A 191 18.05 -0.88 5.29
N ASN A 192 17.08 -1.60 4.70
CA ASN A 192 15.62 -1.55 4.98
C ASN A 192 15.21 -0.29 5.76
N ALA A 193 15.45 0.88 5.17
CA ALA A 193 15.29 2.13 5.90
C ALA A 193 13.81 2.32 6.29
N PRO A 194 13.50 2.94 7.45
CA PRO A 194 12.13 3.02 7.99
C PRO A 194 11.06 3.63 7.07
N PHE A 195 11.45 4.31 5.99
CA PHE A 195 10.53 4.91 5.03
C PHE A 195 10.25 4.06 3.79
N MET A 196 10.95 2.93 3.61
CA MET A 196 10.54 1.91 2.64
C MET A 196 9.26 1.26 3.18
N ALA A 197 8.21 1.24 2.38
CA ALA A 197 6.90 0.74 2.80
C ALA A 197 7.04 -0.69 3.35
N GLN A 198 6.44 -0.99 4.49
CA GLN A 198 6.48 -2.32 5.14
C GLN A 198 7.86 -2.79 5.66
N ALA A 199 8.86 -1.91 5.79
CA ALA A 199 10.17 -2.29 6.32
C ALA A 199 10.05 -2.81 7.76
N LEU A 200 10.09 -4.14 7.92
CA LEU A 200 10.27 -4.76 9.21
C LEU A 200 11.60 -4.30 9.85
N PRO A 201 11.66 -4.19 11.18
CA PRO A 201 12.82 -3.66 11.88
C PRO A 201 14.12 -4.38 11.47
N GLN A 202 15.18 -3.64 11.14
CA GLN A 202 16.48 -4.19 10.76
C GLN A 202 17.37 -4.61 11.92
N SER A 203 18.20 -5.65 11.77
CA SER A 203 19.24 -5.91 12.77
C SER A 203 20.07 -4.65 13.09
N ILE A 204 20.41 -4.47 14.37
CA ILE A 204 21.13 -3.29 14.86
C ILE A 204 22.46 -3.08 14.11
N GLY A 205 23.13 -4.17 13.72
CA GLY A 205 24.37 -4.13 12.93
C GLY A 205 24.16 -3.48 11.57
N VAL A 206 23.11 -3.87 10.85
CA VAL A 206 22.79 -3.27 9.55
C VAL A 206 22.42 -1.80 9.74
N GLN A 207 21.57 -1.45 10.71
CA GLN A 207 21.23 -0.04 10.99
C GLN A 207 22.45 0.86 11.21
N ARG A 208 23.50 0.36 11.89
CA ARG A 208 24.75 1.12 12.09
C ARG A 208 25.49 1.34 10.78
N ILE A 209 25.57 0.33 9.93
CA ILE A 209 26.19 0.44 8.60
C ILE A 209 25.39 1.42 7.75
N SER A 210 24.07 1.30 7.76
CA SER A 210 23.13 2.20 7.09
C SER A 210 23.31 3.65 7.52
N ALA A 211 23.37 3.89 8.84
CA ALA A 211 23.60 5.21 9.40
C ALA A 211 24.93 5.85 8.94
N LEU A 212 25.94 5.04 8.64
CA LEU A 212 27.24 5.51 8.14
C LEU A 212 27.28 5.69 6.62
N VAL A 213 26.70 4.75 5.85
CA VAL A 213 26.82 4.70 4.38
C VAL A 213 25.72 5.50 3.67
N ASP A 214 24.65 5.87 4.37
CA ASP A 214 23.55 6.65 3.81
C ASP A 214 24.01 8.03 3.32
N LEU A 215 24.01 8.18 1.99
CA LEU A 215 24.38 9.39 1.25
C LEU A 215 23.56 10.62 1.69
N PHE A 216 22.27 10.43 1.97
CA PHE A 216 21.33 11.51 2.31
C PHE A 216 21.15 11.69 3.82
N GLY A 217 21.54 10.71 4.63
CA GLY A 217 21.70 10.83 6.09
C GLY A 217 20.45 10.56 6.92
N LEU A 218 19.36 10.14 6.27
CA LEU A 218 18.10 9.81 6.94
C LEU A 218 18.26 8.64 7.91
N SER A 219 19.03 7.63 7.53
CA SER A 219 19.31 6.46 8.37
C SER A 219 20.02 6.84 9.66
N GLY A 220 21.00 7.75 9.60
CA GLY A 220 21.67 8.28 10.79
C GLY A 220 20.74 9.10 11.67
N TYR A 221 19.82 9.86 11.06
CA TYR A 221 18.82 10.65 11.77
C TYR A 221 17.83 9.78 12.54
N PHE A 222 17.31 8.72 11.91
CA PHE A 222 16.43 7.75 12.59
C PHE A 222 17.14 7.00 13.69
N PHE A 223 18.40 6.60 13.45
CA PHE A 223 19.18 5.86 14.44
C PHE A 223 19.42 6.69 15.71
N GLU A 224 19.68 8.00 15.57
CA GLU A 224 19.88 8.88 16.72
C GLU A 224 18.55 9.22 17.41
N ALA A 225 17.45 9.35 16.65
CA ALA A 225 16.14 9.68 17.19
C ALA A 225 15.42 8.51 17.89
N LYS A 226 15.87 7.27 17.69
CA LYS A 226 15.18 6.06 18.17
C LYS A 226 14.92 6.06 19.68
N ASP A 227 15.84 6.63 20.47
CA ASP A 227 15.80 6.61 21.93
C ASP A 227 15.04 7.83 22.52
N LEU A 228 14.59 8.76 21.65
CA LEU A 228 13.82 9.94 22.07
C LEU A 228 12.35 9.58 22.31
N ASN A 229 11.78 10.11 23.40
CA ASN A 229 10.35 10.02 23.68
C ASN A 229 9.53 11.07 22.89
N VAL A 230 8.19 10.97 22.94
CA VAL A 230 7.27 11.87 22.20
C VAL A 230 7.48 13.34 22.56
N LEU A 231 7.67 13.66 23.84
CA LEU A 231 7.90 15.05 24.29
C LEU A 231 9.20 15.61 23.72
N GLN A 232 10.27 14.81 23.72
CA GLN A 232 11.55 15.16 23.13
C GLN A 232 11.45 15.32 21.62
N ARG A 233 10.79 14.41 20.90
CA ARG A 233 10.60 14.52 19.45
C ARG A 233 9.76 15.72 19.03
N ASN A 234 8.82 16.14 19.89
CA ASN A 234 7.99 17.34 19.69
C ASN A 234 8.79 18.65 19.85
N ASN A 235 9.64 18.73 20.89
CA ASN A 235 10.23 20.00 21.33
C ASN A 235 11.75 20.12 21.14
N GLN A 236 12.47 19.01 20.96
CA GLN A 236 13.93 18.99 20.85
C GLN A 236 14.34 18.55 19.45
N ILE A 237 15.36 19.23 18.90
CA ILE A 237 16.02 18.80 17.68
C ILE A 237 16.72 17.46 17.92
N VAL A 238 16.67 16.56 16.93
CA VAL A 238 17.51 15.36 16.94
C VAL A 238 18.97 15.83 16.92
N PRO A 239 19.80 15.41 17.89
CA PRO A 239 21.15 15.95 18.02
C PRO A 239 22.04 15.52 16.84
N LEU A 240 22.93 16.42 16.40
CA LEU A 240 23.98 16.10 15.42
C LEU A 240 25.16 15.45 16.15
N SER A 241 24.98 14.22 16.62
CA SER A 241 25.96 13.43 17.39
C SER A 241 26.23 12.07 16.75
N ASN A 242 27.21 11.36 17.31
CA ASN A 242 27.49 9.95 17.02
C ASN A 242 27.56 9.64 15.51
N LEU A 243 26.77 8.68 15.04
CA LEU A 243 26.81 8.19 13.66
C LEU A 243 26.29 9.24 12.67
N LEU A 244 25.32 10.06 13.06
CA LEU A 244 24.82 11.13 12.18
C LEU A 244 25.92 12.17 11.93
N LEU A 245 26.63 12.62 12.98
CA LEU A 245 27.74 13.56 12.81
C LEU A 245 28.86 12.97 11.95
N ILE A 246 29.27 11.73 12.24
CA ILE A 246 30.33 11.03 11.48
C ILE A 246 29.93 10.94 9.99
N ASN A 247 28.70 10.55 9.71
CA ASN A 247 28.16 10.46 8.36
C ASN A 247 28.19 11.82 7.64
N ARG A 248 27.68 12.89 8.27
CA ARG A 248 27.67 14.24 7.65
C ARG A 248 29.10 14.74 7.39
N LEU A 249 30.06 14.45 8.27
CA LEU A 249 31.48 14.79 8.08
C LEU A 249 32.11 14.01 6.91
N ILE A 250 31.91 12.69 6.84
CA ILE A 250 32.42 11.83 5.76
C ILE A 250 31.94 12.35 4.41
N PHE A 251 30.63 12.58 4.25
CA PHE A 251 30.07 13.01 2.97
C PHE A 251 30.44 14.45 2.62
N THR A 252 30.63 15.33 3.60
CA THR A 252 31.16 16.68 3.35
C THR A 252 32.59 16.61 2.81
N LEU A 253 33.48 15.84 3.47
CA LEU A 253 34.87 15.68 3.05
C LEU A 253 34.98 14.99 1.67
N LEU A 254 34.19 13.94 1.45
CA LEU A 254 34.12 13.23 0.17
C LEU A 254 33.66 14.17 -0.95
N SER A 255 32.63 15.01 -0.69
CA SER A 255 32.14 15.97 -1.67
C SER A 255 33.21 16.99 -2.05
N LEU A 256 33.92 17.55 -1.07
CA LEU A 256 35.01 18.49 -1.31
C LEU A 256 36.13 17.85 -2.13
N ALA A 257 36.48 16.59 -1.85
CA ALA A 257 37.46 15.84 -2.63
C ALA A 257 36.99 15.63 -4.09
N ILE A 258 35.74 15.21 -4.30
CA ILE A 258 35.17 15.02 -5.65
C ILE A 258 35.11 16.35 -6.41
N ALA A 259 34.68 17.45 -5.78
CA ALA A 259 34.67 18.77 -6.38
C ALA A 259 36.09 19.21 -6.76
N TYR A 260 37.08 18.97 -5.90
CA TYR A 260 38.49 19.23 -6.21
C TYR A 260 38.97 18.44 -7.44
N PHE A 261 38.68 17.15 -7.53
CA PHE A 261 38.98 16.35 -8.72
C PHE A 261 38.22 16.83 -9.96
N GLY A 262 37.00 17.33 -9.81
CA GLY A 262 36.21 17.93 -10.90
C GLY A 262 36.85 19.21 -11.42
N MET A 263 37.31 20.07 -10.53
CA MET A 263 38.06 21.28 -10.87
C MET A 263 39.39 20.98 -11.56
N ARG A 264 40.10 19.92 -11.13
CA ARG A 264 41.35 19.47 -11.76
C ARG A 264 41.10 18.86 -13.15
N SER A 265 40.01 18.11 -13.29
CA SER A 265 39.59 17.45 -14.53
C SER A 265 39.04 18.41 -15.58
N PHE A 266 38.61 19.60 -15.17
CA PHE A 266 38.19 20.66 -16.09
C PHE A 266 39.24 20.86 -17.19
N SER A 267 38.84 20.93 -18.46
CA SER A 267 39.73 21.32 -19.55
C SER A 267 39.06 22.36 -20.44
N PHE A 268 39.84 23.39 -20.82
CA PHE A 268 39.42 24.50 -21.67
C PHE A 268 39.46 24.14 -23.17
N LEU A 269 40.29 23.18 -23.55
CA LEU A 269 40.46 22.75 -24.94
C LEU A 269 39.42 21.69 -25.30
N PRO A 270 38.76 21.78 -26.49
CA PRO A 270 38.02 20.66 -27.03
C PRO A 270 38.97 19.47 -27.15
N ARG A 271 38.57 18.30 -26.64
CA ARG A 271 39.21 17.04 -27.05
C ARG A 271 38.83 16.81 -28.51
N PHE A 272 39.60 17.40 -29.43
CA PHE A 272 39.52 17.01 -30.82
C PHE A 272 39.87 15.53 -30.88
N LYS A 273 38.87 14.67 -31.12
CA LYS A 273 39.14 13.30 -31.57
C LYS A 273 40.04 13.43 -32.79
N ARG A 274 41.30 13.02 -32.58
CA ARG A 274 42.38 12.75 -33.54
C ARG A 274 42.02 13.04 -35.00
N LYS A 275 42.74 14.01 -35.59
CA LYS A 275 42.81 14.37 -37.02
C LYS A 275 41.94 13.48 -37.91
N SER A 276 40.78 14.00 -38.30
CA SER A 276 40.30 13.72 -39.67
C SER A 276 41.50 14.02 -40.57
N LYS A 277 42.01 13.00 -41.27
CA LYS A 277 42.89 13.22 -42.42
C LYS A 277 42.12 14.24 -43.25
N LYS A 278 42.65 15.47 -43.37
CA LYS A 278 42.23 16.38 -44.44
C LYS A 278 42.55 15.63 -45.74
N GLN A 279 41.59 14.85 -46.22
CA GLN A 279 41.47 14.59 -47.63
C GLN A 279 41.09 15.96 -48.20
N VAL A 280 42.11 16.73 -48.55
CA VAL A 280 41.94 17.79 -49.53
C VAL A 280 41.61 17.03 -50.80
N SER A 281 40.33 16.84 -51.09
CA SER A 281 39.92 16.41 -52.41
C SER A 281 40.18 17.57 -53.35
N SER A 282 41.23 17.46 -54.16
CA SER A 282 41.46 18.30 -55.34
C SER A 282 40.54 17.90 -56.48
N LEU A 283 39.28 17.55 -56.19
CA LEU A 283 38.29 17.28 -57.22
C LEU A 283 37.68 18.62 -57.65
N LYS A 284 38.26 19.23 -58.68
CA LYS A 284 37.49 20.10 -59.58
C LYS A 284 36.31 19.27 -60.07
N ARG A 285 35.13 19.44 -59.46
CA ARG A 285 33.88 18.88 -60.00
C ARG A 285 33.59 19.60 -61.31
N SER A 286 33.97 18.97 -62.42
CA SER A 286 33.31 19.20 -63.69
C SER A 286 31.87 18.70 -63.54
N TYR A 287 30.92 19.62 -63.50
CA TYR A 287 29.50 19.27 -63.58
C TYR A 287 29.21 18.87 -65.03
N MET A 288 29.36 17.58 -65.34
CA MET A 288 28.67 17.04 -66.50
C MET A 288 27.17 16.98 -66.17
N PRO A 289 26.29 17.58 -66.99
CA PRO A 289 24.86 17.45 -66.81
C PRO A 289 24.50 15.98 -66.98
N GLN A 290 24.20 15.30 -65.88
CA GLN A 290 23.60 13.98 -65.97
C GLN A 290 22.16 14.15 -66.48
N PRO A 291 21.74 13.39 -67.50
CA PRO A 291 20.34 13.34 -67.89
C PRO A 291 19.55 12.80 -66.69
N TYR A 292 18.72 13.64 -66.09
CA TYR A 292 17.75 13.19 -65.10
C TYR A 292 16.42 12.97 -65.83
N SER A 293 15.80 11.82 -65.63
CA SER A 293 14.43 11.58 -66.04
C SER A 293 13.51 11.83 -64.85
N ALA A 294 12.47 12.62 -65.05
CA ALA A 294 11.41 12.74 -64.06
C ALA A 294 10.62 11.43 -64.03
N VAL A 295 10.81 10.61 -63.00
CA VAL A 295 9.99 9.42 -62.76
C VAL A 295 8.65 9.85 -62.20
N ALA A 296 7.54 9.36 -62.77
CA ALA A 296 6.21 9.62 -62.24
C ALA A 296 6.08 9.06 -60.82
N THR A 297 5.71 9.92 -59.86
CA THR A 297 5.47 9.50 -58.48
C THR A 297 4.14 8.78 -58.36
N VAL A 298 4.16 7.50 -58.01
CA VAL A 298 2.95 6.69 -57.76
C VAL A 298 2.49 6.89 -56.31
N PHE A 299 1.34 7.53 -56.12
CA PHE A 299 0.70 7.70 -54.81
C PHE A 299 -0.46 6.71 -54.66
N SER A 300 -0.20 5.57 -54.06
CA SER A 300 -1.16 4.49 -53.82
C SER A 300 -1.38 4.25 -52.32
N ASN A 301 -2.28 3.33 -51.99
CA ASN A 301 -2.45 2.91 -50.60
C ASN A 301 -1.22 2.13 -50.08
N THR A 302 -0.44 1.50 -50.97
CA THR A 302 0.81 0.82 -50.59
C THR A 302 1.90 1.81 -50.21
N SER A 303 2.11 2.89 -50.98
CA SER A 303 3.06 3.96 -50.63
C SER A 303 2.67 4.69 -49.35
N LYS A 304 1.37 4.81 -49.05
CA LYS A 304 0.87 5.33 -47.76
C LYS A 304 1.34 4.47 -46.58
N TRP A 305 1.15 3.15 -46.65
CA TRP A 305 1.60 2.23 -45.60
C TRP A 305 3.12 2.18 -45.47
N GLN A 306 3.85 2.25 -46.58
CA GLN A 306 5.32 2.37 -46.56
C GLN A 306 5.76 3.66 -45.87
N ALA A 307 5.07 4.79 -46.09
CA ALA A 307 5.36 6.04 -45.38
C ALA A 307 5.11 5.91 -43.86
N ILE A 308 4.00 5.29 -43.45
CA ILE A 308 3.72 5.01 -42.03
C ILE A 308 4.82 4.15 -41.41
N LEU A 309 5.19 3.03 -42.05
CA LEU A 309 6.25 2.14 -41.59
C LEU A 309 7.62 2.85 -41.54
N SER A 310 7.89 3.75 -42.49
CA SER A 310 9.09 4.59 -42.48
C SER A 310 9.12 5.52 -41.27
N PHE A 311 8.01 6.19 -40.95
CA PHE A 311 7.92 7.00 -39.73
C PHE A 311 8.08 6.17 -38.46
N ILE A 312 7.41 5.01 -38.37
CA ILE A 312 7.57 4.07 -37.23
C ILE A 312 9.05 3.68 -37.09
N LYS A 313 9.70 3.30 -38.19
CA LYS A 313 11.10 2.89 -38.20
C LYS A 313 12.02 4.03 -37.76
N ILE A 314 11.88 5.23 -38.31
CA ILE A 314 12.72 6.39 -37.96
C ILE A 314 12.53 6.78 -36.49
N ASP A 315 11.27 6.85 -36.04
CA ASP A 315 10.96 7.19 -34.65
C ASP A 315 11.45 6.11 -33.69
N SER A 316 11.29 4.83 -34.03
CA SER A 316 11.80 3.73 -33.22
C SER A 316 13.33 3.74 -33.17
N ILE A 317 14.02 3.94 -34.28
CA ILE A 317 15.48 4.06 -34.29
C ILE A 317 15.91 5.23 -33.39
N TYR A 318 15.21 6.36 -33.46
CA TYR A 318 15.48 7.51 -32.59
C TYR A 318 15.26 7.16 -31.11
N LEU A 319 14.14 6.54 -30.76
CA LEU A 319 13.79 6.18 -29.38
C LEU A 319 14.75 5.15 -28.78
N PHE A 320 14.90 4.01 -29.45
CA PHE A 320 15.67 2.88 -28.94
C PHE A 320 17.18 3.12 -28.96
N LYS A 321 17.67 4.03 -29.82
CA LYS A 321 19.06 4.51 -29.75
C LYS A 321 19.22 5.74 -28.84
N SER A 322 18.12 6.33 -28.35
CA SER A 322 18.20 7.43 -27.40
C SER A 322 18.74 6.91 -26.09
N ILE A 323 19.59 7.71 -25.44
CA ILE A 323 20.12 7.26 -24.16
C ILE A 323 19.16 7.54 -23.01
N ALA A 324 18.22 8.48 -23.20
CA ALA A 324 17.09 8.63 -22.29
C ALA A 324 16.35 7.29 -22.14
N PHE A 325 16.13 6.55 -23.24
CA PHE A 325 15.48 5.26 -23.21
C PHE A 325 16.27 4.20 -22.44
N VAL A 326 17.59 4.10 -22.67
CA VAL A 326 18.45 3.16 -21.93
C VAL A 326 18.46 3.48 -20.44
N ALA A 327 18.64 4.76 -20.07
CA ALA A 327 18.66 5.18 -18.67
C ALA A 327 17.32 4.93 -17.96
N ILE A 328 16.21 5.23 -18.63
CA ILE A 328 14.86 4.98 -18.11
C ILE A 328 14.58 3.48 -17.98
N SER A 329 14.98 2.66 -18.94
CA SER A 329 14.77 1.21 -18.89
C SER A 329 15.54 0.58 -17.73
N ILE A 330 16.80 0.99 -17.52
CA ILE A 330 17.60 0.55 -16.37
C ILE A 330 16.98 1.01 -15.07
N LEU A 331 16.56 2.27 -14.96
CA LEU A 331 15.92 2.78 -13.75
C LEU A 331 14.61 2.07 -13.44
N MET A 332 13.82 1.77 -14.48
CA MET A 332 12.53 1.10 -14.34
C MET A 332 12.71 -0.36 -13.92
N LEU A 333 13.59 -1.12 -14.58
CA LEU A 333 13.97 -2.48 -14.16
C LEU A 333 14.51 -2.45 -12.73
N PHE A 334 15.43 -1.54 -12.45
CA PHE A 334 15.99 -1.42 -11.10
C PHE A 334 14.91 -1.15 -10.04
N TYR A 335 14.02 -0.18 -10.27
CA TYR A 335 12.98 0.17 -9.29
C TYR A 335 11.98 -0.99 -9.12
N VAL A 336 11.47 -1.56 -10.22
CA VAL A 336 10.50 -2.67 -10.16
C VAL A 336 11.15 -3.93 -9.58
N GLY A 337 12.39 -4.22 -9.94
CA GLY A 337 13.18 -5.31 -9.36
C GLY A 337 13.45 -5.15 -7.85
N VAL A 338 13.64 -3.92 -7.36
CA VAL A 338 13.73 -3.65 -5.91
C VAL A 338 12.40 -3.98 -5.22
N GLU A 339 11.28 -3.52 -5.78
CA GLU A 339 9.95 -3.81 -5.22
C GLU A 339 9.65 -5.32 -5.28
N MET A 340 10.02 -6.01 -6.36
CA MET A 340 9.88 -7.48 -6.45
C MET A 340 10.73 -8.18 -5.41
N PHE A 341 11.99 -7.73 -5.24
CA PHE A 341 12.88 -8.29 -4.23
C PHE A 341 12.31 -8.09 -2.82
N ASP A 342 11.76 -6.91 -2.50
CA ASP A 342 11.15 -6.61 -1.20
C ASP A 342 9.85 -7.40 -0.97
N ASP A 343 9.03 -7.56 -2.01
CA ASP A 343 7.81 -8.37 -1.94
C ASP A 343 8.11 -9.86 -1.73
N ILE A 344 9.19 -10.37 -2.32
CA ILE A 344 9.69 -11.72 -2.05
C ILE A 344 10.34 -11.77 -0.67
N ASN A 345 11.23 -10.84 -0.37
CA ASN A 345 12.07 -10.84 0.83
C ASN A 345 11.42 -9.97 1.91
N LYS A 346 10.46 -10.53 2.64
CA LYS A 346 9.70 -9.87 3.72
C LYS A 346 10.54 -9.58 5.00
N GLY A 347 11.83 -9.27 4.87
CA GLY A 347 12.69 -8.79 5.96
C GLY A 347 13.14 -9.87 6.96
N ILE A 348 13.45 -9.45 8.20
CA ILE A 348 14.03 -10.34 9.22
C ILE A 348 13.01 -11.12 10.05
N ARG A 349 11.74 -10.70 10.05
CA ARG A 349 10.68 -11.36 10.83
C ARG A 349 9.98 -12.46 10.03
N LEU A 350 9.57 -12.14 8.80
CA LEU A 350 8.80 -13.05 7.94
C LEU A 350 9.74 -13.77 6.96
N PRO A 351 9.47 -15.04 6.59
CA PRO A 351 10.22 -15.74 5.58
C PRO A 351 9.99 -15.09 4.21
N GLN A 352 10.84 -15.49 3.27
CA GLN A 352 10.63 -15.16 1.88
C GLN A 352 9.32 -15.76 1.39
N LEU A 353 8.63 -15.09 0.48
CA LEU A 353 7.52 -15.67 -0.27
C LEU A 353 8.06 -16.41 -1.50
N TYR A 354 7.34 -17.43 -1.97
CA TYR A 354 7.63 -17.98 -3.29
C TYR A 354 7.43 -16.89 -4.34
N ALA A 355 8.36 -16.82 -5.30
CA ALA A 355 8.27 -15.90 -6.43
C ALA A 355 7.20 -16.39 -7.43
N SER A 356 5.93 -16.44 -7.02
CA SER A 356 4.82 -16.86 -7.88
C SER A 356 4.54 -15.81 -8.95
N SER A 357 3.98 -16.23 -10.08
CA SER A 357 3.59 -15.30 -11.15
C SER A 357 2.57 -14.27 -10.64
N GLY A 358 1.64 -14.68 -9.77
CA GLY A 358 0.66 -13.78 -9.13
C GLY A 358 1.30 -12.66 -8.32
N LEU A 359 2.26 -12.99 -7.43
CA LEU A 359 2.98 -12.01 -6.61
C LEU A 359 3.72 -11.00 -7.50
N LEU A 360 4.54 -11.48 -8.43
CA LEU A 360 5.38 -10.64 -9.28
C LEU A 360 4.55 -9.71 -10.18
N VAL A 361 3.45 -10.23 -10.72
CA VAL A 361 2.54 -9.45 -11.55
C VAL A 361 1.81 -8.39 -10.72
N GLN A 362 1.42 -8.69 -9.48
CA GLN A 362 0.84 -7.69 -8.59
C GLN A 362 1.82 -6.55 -8.32
N THR A 363 3.10 -6.86 -8.10
CA THR A 363 4.17 -5.85 -7.96
C THR A 363 4.36 -5.02 -9.24
N ILE A 364 4.30 -5.65 -10.43
CA ILE A 364 4.34 -4.92 -11.70
C ILE A 364 3.13 -3.99 -11.82
N ASN A 365 1.92 -4.48 -11.60
CA ASN A 365 0.68 -3.72 -11.73
C ASN A 365 0.62 -2.52 -10.77
N SER A 366 1.16 -2.66 -9.56
CA SER A 366 1.18 -1.58 -8.55
C SER A 366 2.14 -0.44 -8.93
N THR A 367 3.21 -0.76 -9.66
CA THR A 367 4.38 0.12 -9.86
C THR A 367 4.55 0.61 -11.30
N PHE A 368 4.54 -0.30 -12.28
CA PHE A 368 4.90 -0.05 -13.68
C PHE A 368 4.03 1.02 -14.33
N TYR A 369 2.71 1.03 -14.08
CA TYR A 369 1.79 1.98 -14.71
C TYR A 369 2.20 3.44 -14.52
N ALA A 370 2.52 3.83 -13.29
CA ALA A 370 2.84 5.22 -12.95
C ALA A 370 4.16 5.65 -13.60
N LEU A 371 5.18 4.79 -13.55
CA LEU A 371 6.47 5.02 -14.18
C LEU A 371 6.33 5.07 -15.71
N GLY A 372 5.63 4.11 -16.31
CA GLY A 372 5.33 4.08 -17.74
C GLY A 372 4.60 5.34 -18.21
N GLY A 373 3.63 5.83 -17.44
CA GLY A 373 2.92 7.07 -17.74
C GLY A 373 3.83 8.30 -17.80
N LEU A 374 4.76 8.46 -16.84
CA LEU A 374 5.75 9.55 -16.84
C LEU A 374 6.69 9.46 -18.05
N VAL A 375 7.14 8.25 -18.38
CA VAL A 375 7.98 7.98 -19.54
C VAL A 375 7.27 8.37 -20.83
N LEU A 376 5.97 8.09 -20.93
CA LEU A 376 5.15 8.50 -22.08
C LEU A 376 4.96 10.00 -22.18
N VAL A 377 4.73 10.71 -21.07
CA VAL A 377 4.65 12.19 -21.07
C VAL A 377 5.88 12.80 -21.75
N TYR A 378 7.07 12.28 -21.44
CA TYR A 378 8.32 12.73 -22.04
C TYR A 378 8.46 12.32 -23.51
N PHE A 379 8.43 11.02 -23.82
CA PHE A 379 8.73 10.53 -25.17
C PHE A 379 7.68 10.93 -26.20
N VAL A 380 6.39 10.98 -25.83
CA VAL A 380 5.33 11.45 -26.73
C VAL A 380 5.58 12.91 -27.11
N ASN A 381 5.91 13.76 -26.14
CA ASN A 381 6.23 15.17 -26.39
C ASN A 381 7.51 15.31 -27.24
N ASP A 382 8.54 14.53 -26.94
CA ASP A 382 9.82 14.66 -27.64
C ASP A 382 9.75 14.21 -29.11
N ILE A 383 9.14 13.05 -29.38
CA ILE A 383 8.92 12.53 -30.75
C ILE A 383 8.09 13.53 -31.56
N PHE A 384 6.98 14.00 -30.99
CA PHE A 384 6.03 14.86 -31.71
C PHE A 384 6.68 16.18 -32.15
N TRP A 385 7.46 16.81 -31.26
CA TRP A 385 8.11 18.10 -31.52
C TRP A 385 9.50 18.00 -32.15
N ARG A 386 10.03 16.79 -32.36
CA ARG A 386 11.41 16.54 -32.85
C ARG A 386 11.75 17.36 -34.08
N SER A 387 10.94 17.28 -35.14
CA SER A 387 11.24 17.94 -36.41
C SER A 387 11.22 19.46 -36.31
N LYS A 388 10.41 20.02 -35.41
CA LYS A 388 10.40 21.47 -35.16
C LYS A 388 11.64 21.89 -34.37
N ALA A 389 12.01 21.10 -33.35
CA ALA A 389 13.21 21.34 -32.54
C ALA A 389 14.50 21.24 -33.38
N SER A 390 14.55 20.36 -34.38
CA SER A 390 15.69 20.20 -35.29
C SER A 390 15.66 21.14 -36.50
N GLY A 391 14.67 22.04 -36.62
CA GLY A 391 14.51 22.93 -37.77
C GLY A 391 14.05 22.25 -39.08
N PHE A 392 13.78 20.94 -39.06
CA PHE A 392 13.42 20.16 -40.25
C PHE A 392 11.92 20.17 -40.60
N SER A 393 11.09 20.74 -39.72
CA SER A 393 9.62 20.67 -39.85
C SER A 393 9.07 21.30 -41.14
N ILE A 394 9.78 22.24 -41.76
CA ILE A 394 9.35 22.87 -43.02
C ILE A 394 9.44 21.86 -44.16
N ILE A 395 10.61 21.21 -44.31
CA ILE A 395 10.88 20.18 -45.33
C ILE A 395 9.95 18.97 -45.14
N GLU A 396 9.74 18.57 -43.89
CA GLU A 396 8.85 17.46 -43.58
C GLU A 396 7.40 17.74 -43.98
N LYS A 397 6.90 18.95 -43.69
CA LYS A 397 5.51 19.35 -43.99
C LYS A 397 5.22 19.49 -45.49
N THR A 398 6.25 19.65 -46.33
CA THR A 398 6.08 19.69 -47.79
C THR A 398 5.97 18.30 -48.43
N THR A 399 6.13 17.21 -47.67
CA THR A 399 5.98 15.84 -48.20
C THR A 399 4.52 15.41 -48.30
N TYR A 400 4.16 14.63 -49.32
CA TYR A 400 2.78 14.22 -49.61
C TYR A 400 2.10 13.48 -48.44
N TYR A 401 2.82 12.55 -47.78
CA TYR A 401 2.29 11.76 -46.66
C TYR A 401 2.60 12.34 -45.27
N ALA A 402 2.90 13.64 -45.16
CA ALA A 402 3.22 14.27 -43.87
C ALA A 402 2.13 14.13 -42.79
N ILE A 403 0.86 13.98 -43.19
CA ILE A 403 -0.28 13.78 -42.27
C ILE A 403 -0.23 12.41 -41.58
N GLU A 404 0.30 11.39 -42.27
CA GLU A 404 0.36 10.00 -41.78
C GLU A 404 1.40 9.82 -40.67
N LYS A 405 2.27 10.82 -40.49
CA LYS A 405 3.21 10.93 -39.37
C LYS A 405 2.56 10.69 -38.01
N ARG A 406 1.30 11.14 -37.81
CA ARG A 406 0.59 10.92 -36.53
C ARG A 406 0.37 9.44 -36.22
N ILE A 407 0.07 8.65 -37.26
CA ILE A 407 -0.07 7.19 -37.14
C ILE A 407 1.31 6.55 -36.95
N GLY A 408 2.34 7.09 -37.61
CA GLY A 408 3.73 6.67 -37.38
C GLY A 408 4.21 6.89 -35.93
N HIS A 409 3.87 8.03 -35.34
CA HIS A 409 4.11 8.30 -33.91
C HIS A 409 3.36 7.32 -33.02
N MET A 410 2.08 7.06 -33.31
CA MET A 410 1.31 6.06 -32.58
C MET A 410 1.98 4.68 -32.61
N GLY A 411 2.39 4.21 -33.79
CA GLY A 411 3.02 2.90 -33.95
C GLY A 411 4.36 2.79 -33.22
N SER A 412 5.20 3.84 -33.25
CA SER A 412 6.47 3.84 -32.51
C SER A 412 6.27 3.94 -30.99
N ILE A 413 5.30 4.70 -30.51
CA ILE A 413 4.95 4.76 -29.08
C ILE A 413 4.34 3.44 -28.62
N ALA A 414 3.49 2.81 -29.43
CA ALA A 414 2.95 1.48 -29.12
C ALA A 414 4.09 0.48 -28.97
N LEU A 415 5.02 0.43 -29.93
CA LEU A 415 6.20 -0.44 -29.88
C LEU A 415 7.06 -0.19 -28.63
N LEU A 416 7.22 1.07 -28.22
CA LEU A 416 7.86 1.43 -26.95
C LEU A 416 7.13 0.83 -25.74
N ILE A 417 5.81 0.96 -25.65
CA ILE A 417 5.03 0.43 -24.50
C ILE A 417 5.09 -1.10 -24.48
N PHE A 418 4.95 -1.76 -25.64
CA PHE A 418 5.10 -3.21 -25.76
C PHE A 418 6.48 -3.68 -25.31
N PHE A 419 7.54 -2.97 -25.72
CA PHE A 419 8.89 -3.28 -25.25
C PHE A 419 9.03 -3.12 -23.74
N LEU A 420 8.55 -1.99 -23.19
CA LEU A 420 8.61 -1.75 -21.74
C LEU A 420 7.84 -2.82 -20.96
N THR A 421 6.69 -3.26 -21.48
CA THR A 421 5.93 -4.36 -20.88
C THR A 421 6.71 -5.67 -20.94
N ALA A 422 7.33 -5.98 -22.10
CA ALA A 422 8.09 -7.21 -22.30
C ALA A 422 9.30 -7.30 -21.36
N ILE A 423 10.03 -6.20 -21.13
CA ILE A 423 11.16 -6.22 -20.19
C ILE A 423 10.71 -6.45 -18.73
N MET A 424 9.52 -5.96 -18.33
CA MET A 424 8.96 -6.24 -16.99
C MET A 424 8.57 -7.71 -16.83
N LEU A 425 7.99 -8.32 -17.87
CA LEU A 425 7.65 -9.74 -17.86
C LEU A 425 8.91 -10.62 -17.86
N ILE A 426 9.94 -10.25 -18.63
CA ILE A 426 11.24 -10.93 -18.61
C ILE A 426 11.87 -10.81 -17.23
N GLU A 427 11.81 -9.63 -16.59
CA GLU A 427 12.31 -9.44 -15.23
C GLU A 427 11.59 -10.35 -14.24
N ALA A 428 10.26 -10.43 -14.27
CA ALA A 428 9.52 -11.38 -13.43
C ALA A 428 9.99 -12.83 -13.64
N ILE A 429 10.12 -13.28 -14.89
CA ILE A 429 10.63 -14.63 -15.21
C ILE A 429 12.05 -14.84 -14.66
N VAL A 430 12.93 -13.84 -14.78
CA VAL A 430 14.29 -13.90 -14.21
C VAL A 430 14.23 -14.05 -12.69
N PHE A 431 13.37 -13.30 -12.00
CA PHE A 431 13.17 -13.44 -10.56
C PHE A 431 12.69 -14.86 -10.19
N GLN A 432 11.73 -15.42 -10.91
CA GLN A 432 11.28 -16.80 -10.68
C GLN A 432 12.42 -17.82 -10.80
N LEU A 433 13.30 -17.65 -11.80
CA LEU A 433 14.46 -18.50 -12.00
C LEU A 433 15.52 -18.31 -10.92
N VAL A 434 15.84 -17.06 -10.56
CA VAL A 434 16.82 -16.70 -9.52
C VAL A 434 16.40 -17.25 -8.15
N PHE A 435 15.11 -17.14 -7.81
CA PHE A 435 14.53 -17.63 -6.56
C PHE A 435 14.07 -19.11 -6.64
N ARG A 436 14.42 -19.83 -7.72
CA ARG A 436 14.19 -21.28 -7.90
C ARG A 436 12.71 -21.70 -7.81
N PHE A 437 11.80 -20.86 -8.29
CA PHE A 437 10.36 -21.14 -8.37
C PHE A 437 9.83 -21.02 -9.81
N PRO A 438 10.17 -21.95 -10.73
CA PRO A 438 9.85 -21.86 -12.16
C PRO A 438 8.40 -22.29 -12.48
N VAL A 439 7.41 -21.73 -11.78
CA VAL A 439 5.97 -21.94 -12.05
C VAL A 439 5.44 -20.72 -12.80
N PHE A 440 5.15 -20.89 -14.10
CA PHE A 440 4.72 -19.80 -14.97
C PHE A 440 3.21 -19.81 -15.20
N ASP A 441 2.52 -18.80 -14.67
CA ASP A 441 1.11 -18.55 -14.95
C ASP A 441 0.96 -17.48 -16.05
N TRP A 442 0.57 -17.92 -17.25
CA TRP A 442 0.38 -17.03 -18.38
C TRP A 442 -0.87 -16.16 -18.27
N GLU A 443 -1.90 -16.58 -17.52
CA GLU A 443 -3.08 -15.77 -17.26
C GLU A 443 -2.72 -14.58 -16.37
N ALA A 444 -1.91 -14.81 -15.34
CA ALA A 444 -1.35 -13.74 -14.51
C ALA A 444 -0.62 -12.70 -15.39
N TYR A 445 0.32 -13.16 -16.24
CA TYR A 445 1.09 -12.28 -17.12
C TYR A 445 0.25 -11.55 -18.16
N PHE A 446 -0.80 -12.18 -18.69
CA PHE A 446 -1.75 -11.51 -19.59
C PHE A 446 -2.43 -10.32 -18.90
N GLY A 447 -2.68 -10.40 -17.60
CA GLY A 447 -3.21 -9.26 -16.85
C GLY A 447 -2.30 -8.04 -16.85
N VAL A 448 -0.97 -8.18 -16.88
CA VAL A 448 -0.05 -7.03 -17.00
C VAL A 448 -0.35 -6.24 -18.27
N PHE A 449 -0.63 -6.94 -19.37
CA PHE A 449 -0.99 -6.33 -20.64
C PHE A 449 -2.32 -5.57 -20.55
N VAL A 450 -3.36 -6.21 -19.98
CA VAL A 450 -4.68 -5.59 -19.83
C VAL A 450 -4.63 -4.38 -18.90
N PHE A 451 -3.98 -4.51 -17.75
CA PHE A 451 -4.03 -3.54 -16.66
C PHE A 451 -3.00 -2.41 -16.74
N ASN A 452 -1.95 -2.56 -17.55
CA ASN A 452 -0.94 -1.51 -17.76
C ASN A 452 -0.85 -1.10 -19.22
N THR A 453 -0.57 -2.04 -20.13
CA THR A 453 -0.28 -1.73 -21.53
C THR A 453 -1.46 -1.05 -22.23
N LEU A 454 -2.68 -1.57 -22.08
CA LEU A 454 -3.87 -0.97 -22.70
C LEU A 454 -4.19 0.44 -22.15
N PRO A 455 -4.21 0.69 -20.82
CA PRO A 455 -4.41 2.05 -20.32
C PRO A 455 -3.24 3.00 -20.66
N LEU A 456 -2.00 2.50 -20.78
CA LEU A 456 -0.86 3.30 -21.24
C LEU A 456 -1.00 3.69 -22.72
N LEU A 457 -1.48 2.79 -23.57
CA LEU A 457 -1.81 3.08 -24.98
C LEU A 457 -2.93 4.13 -25.08
N LEU A 458 -3.98 3.98 -24.28
CA LEU A 458 -5.06 4.97 -24.18
C LEU A 458 -4.53 6.34 -23.74
N PHE A 459 -3.66 6.37 -22.73
CA PHE A 459 -3.05 7.60 -22.27
C PHE A 459 -2.11 8.21 -23.32
N ALA A 460 -1.34 7.41 -24.06
CA ALA A 460 -0.50 7.87 -25.16
C ALA A 460 -1.30 8.53 -26.30
N LEU A 461 -2.46 7.96 -26.65
CA LEU A 461 -3.42 8.57 -27.59
C LEU A 461 -3.84 9.97 -27.14
N PHE A 462 -4.18 10.11 -25.87
CA PHE A 462 -4.56 11.39 -25.28
C PHE A 462 -3.40 12.39 -25.26
N LEU A 463 -2.18 11.95 -24.91
CA LEU A 463 -0.98 12.79 -24.95
C LEU A 463 -0.68 13.29 -26.37
N LEU A 464 -0.81 12.45 -27.38
CA LEU A 464 -0.63 12.86 -28.79
C LEU A 464 -1.69 13.88 -29.21
N PHE A 465 -2.92 13.75 -28.71
CA PHE A 465 -3.96 14.75 -28.92
C PHE A 465 -3.58 16.10 -28.30
N ILE A 466 -3.15 16.12 -27.03
CA ILE A 466 -2.67 17.34 -26.34
C ILE A 466 -1.54 18.00 -27.14
N ASN A 467 -0.57 17.22 -27.61
CA ASN A 467 0.54 17.73 -28.40
C ASN A 467 0.10 18.28 -29.75
N THR A 468 -0.94 17.69 -30.37
CA THR A 468 -1.50 18.14 -31.64
C THR A 468 -2.22 19.49 -31.54
N ILE A 469 -2.92 19.75 -30.44
CA ILE A 469 -3.65 21.02 -30.23
C ILE A 469 -2.77 22.14 -29.69
N SER A 470 -1.64 21.79 -29.07
CA SER A 470 -0.75 22.74 -28.41
C SER A 470 0.07 23.58 -29.39
N LYS A 471 0.26 24.87 -29.07
CA LYS A 471 1.01 25.82 -29.92
C LYS A 471 2.54 25.68 -29.78
N GLY A 472 3.04 25.11 -28.69
CA GLY A 472 4.48 24.95 -28.44
C GLY A 472 4.84 23.75 -27.56
N LYS A 473 6.08 23.27 -27.71
CA LYS A 473 6.63 22.08 -27.03
C LYS A 473 6.47 22.15 -25.50
N SER A 474 6.88 23.26 -24.89
CA SER A 474 6.86 23.42 -23.43
C SER A 474 5.45 23.51 -22.85
N ILE A 475 4.51 24.17 -23.56
CA ILE A 475 3.10 24.22 -23.15
C ILE A 475 2.48 22.83 -23.22
N ALA A 476 2.73 22.11 -24.33
CA ALA A 476 2.24 20.75 -24.49
C ALA A 476 2.76 19.84 -23.36
N LEU A 477 4.05 19.93 -23.05
CA LEU A 477 4.66 19.16 -21.96
C LEU A 477 4.04 19.50 -20.61
N GLY A 478 3.87 20.79 -20.28
CA GLY A 478 3.27 21.22 -19.01
C GLY A 478 1.83 20.74 -18.86
N VAL A 479 1.01 20.85 -19.90
CA VAL A 479 -0.38 20.34 -19.90
C VAL A 479 -0.39 18.81 -19.80
N SER A 480 0.50 18.11 -20.51
CA SER A 480 0.64 16.65 -20.42
C SER A 480 0.99 16.19 -19.00
N ILE A 481 1.91 16.88 -18.32
CA ILE A 481 2.26 16.59 -16.91
C ILE A 481 1.04 16.82 -16.00
N LEU A 482 0.35 17.96 -16.16
CA LEU A 482 -0.83 18.26 -15.35
C LEU A 482 -1.94 17.22 -15.54
N CYS A 483 -2.23 16.85 -16.80
CA CYS A 483 -3.20 15.81 -17.12
C CYS A 483 -2.79 14.44 -16.55
N PHE A 484 -1.51 14.08 -16.62
CA PHE A 484 -1.02 12.85 -16.00
C PHE A 484 -1.31 12.85 -14.50
N LEU A 485 -0.89 13.90 -13.78
CA LEU A 485 -1.08 14.02 -12.34
C LEU A 485 -2.56 13.98 -11.94
N LEU A 486 -3.43 14.72 -12.64
CA LEU A 486 -4.84 14.84 -12.25
C LEU A 486 -5.71 13.66 -12.70
N LEU A 487 -5.38 12.99 -13.81
CA LEU A 487 -6.26 12.01 -14.44
C LEU A 487 -5.75 10.56 -14.38
N ALA A 488 -4.43 10.34 -14.36
CA ALA A 488 -3.83 9.01 -14.43
C ALA A 488 -3.29 8.48 -13.09
N THR A 489 -3.00 9.36 -12.14
CA THR A 489 -2.49 8.97 -10.81
C THR A 489 -3.63 8.73 -9.80
N PRO A 490 -3.35 8.17 -8.60
CA PRO A 490 -4.36 8.02 -7.54
C PRO A 490 -5.07 9.31 -7.13
N ILE A 491 -4.49 10.48 -7.42
CA ILE A 491 -5.11 11.80 -7.19
C ILE A 491 -6.47 11.89 -7.91
N ALA A 492 -6.61 11.23 -9.07
CA ALA A 492 -7.85 11.18 -9.83
C ALA A 492 -9.04 10.66 -9.00
N LYS A 493 -8.81 9.75 -8.03
CA LYS A 493 -9.88 9.25 -7.14
C LYS A 493 -10.48 10.35 -6.24
N SER A 494 -9.71 11.38 -5.92
CA SER A 494 -10.15 12.51 -5.09
C SER A 494 -10.87 13.60 -5.86
N ILE A 495 -10.67 13.67 -7.18
CA ILE A 495 -11.24 14.70 -8.06
C ILE A 495 -12.44 14.15 -8.85
N ILE A 496 -12.32 12.92 -9.35
CA ILE A 496 -13.31 12.24 -10.18
C ILE A 496 -13.99 11.16 -9.33
N THR A 497 -15.20 11.46 -8.87
CA THR A 497 -16.01 10.56 -8.02
C THR A 497 -16.41 9.30 -8.78
N ASN A 498 -16.96 9.46 -9.99
CA ASN A 498 -17.41 8.33 -10.81
C ASN A 498 -16.21 7.50 -11.32
N SER A 499 -16.27 6.17 -11.14
CA SER A 499 -15.22 5.24 -11.55
C SER A 499 -15.07 5.07 -13.06
N LEU A 500 -16.13 5.31 -13.84
CA LEU A 500 -16.12 5.21 -15.29
C LEU A 500 -15.16 6.21 -15.94
N PHE A 501 -15.20 7.48 -15.50
CA PHE A 501 -14.34 8.54 -16.04
C PHE A 501 -12.87 8.46 -15.60
N ARG A 502 -12.53 7.50 -14.74
CA ARG A 502 -11.14 7.21 -14.33
C ARG A 502 -10.46 6.21 -15.27
N PHE A 503 -10.77 6.24 -16.57
CA PHE A 503 -10.26 5.31 -17.58
C PHE A 503 -8.77 5.48 -17.91
N PHE A 504 -8.12 6.56 -17.44
CA PHE A 504 -6.66 6.72 -17.48
C PHE A 504 -5.96 6.14 -16.25
N SER A 505 -6.65 5.47 -15.33
CA SER A 505 -6.00 4.86 -14.15
C SER A 505 -5.73 3.37 -14.36
N GLY A 506 -4.54 2.90 -13.97
CA GLY A 506 -4.21 1.46 -13.93
C GLY A 506 -4.99 0.69 -12.85
N TYR A 507 -4.87 -0.64 -12.88
CA TYR A 507 -5.44 -1.53 -11.85
C TYR A 507 -4.43 -1.76 -10.73
N ARG A 508 -4.93 -1.87 -9.49
CA ARG A 508 -4.13 -2.13 -8.27
C ARG A 508 -4.76 -3.18 -7.37
N GLY A 509 -5.66 -4.02 -7.90
CA GLY A 509 -6.25 -5.09 -7.12
C GLY A 509 -5.30 -6.29 -7.02
N ALA A 510 -5.64 -7.23 -6.13
CA ALA A 510 -4.86 -8.45 -5.92
C ALA A 510 -5.10 -9.45 -7.06
N TYR A 511 -4.13 -10.33 -7.27
CA TYR A 511 -4.27 -11.57 -8.01
C TYR A 511 -4.32 -12.71 -6.98
N SER A 512 -5.16 -13.72 -7.21
CA SER A 512 -5.27 -14.88 -6.32
C SER A 512 -5.04 -16.18 -7.07
N ASP A 513 -4.33 -17.15 -6.50
CA ASP A 513 -4.10 -18.44 -7.15
C ASP A 513 -5.41 -19.27 -7.24
N PHE A 514 -6.46 -18.91 -6.48
CA PHE A 514 -7.81 -19.51 -6.54
C PHE A 514 -8.62 -19.10 -7.79
N LEU A 515 -8.49 -17.84 -8.26
CA LEU A 515 -9.45 -17.23 -9.22
C LEU A 515 -8.78 -16.28 -10.23
N GLY A 516 -7.47 -16.08 -10.13
CA GLY A 516 -6.75 -15.04 -10.86
C GLY A 516 -7.25 -13.63 -10.52
N TYR A 517 -7.66 -12.87 -11.54
CA TYR A 517 -8.19 -11.50 -11.39
C TYR A 517 -9.69 -11.44 -11.07
N GLY A 518 -10.40 -12.55 -11.23
CA GLY A 518 -11.82 -12.67 -10.95
C GLY A 518 -12.71 -11.64 -11.63
N VAL A 519 -13.77 -11.28 -10.91
CA VAL A 519 -14.86 -10.40 -11.37
C VAL A 519 -14.43 -8.96 -11.68
N TYR A 520 -13.20 -8.56 -11.36
CA TYR A 520 -12.69 -7.22 -11.66
C TYR A 520 -12.22 -7.01 -13.09
N LEU A 521 -11.89 -8.09 -13.81
CA LEU A 521 -11.37 -8.01 -15.17
C LEU A 521 -12.39 -7.38 -16.13
N TYR A 522 -13.64 -7.84 -16.10
CA TYR A 522 -14.68 -7.40 -17.04
C TYR A 522 -15.06 -5.91 -16.90
N PRO A 523 -15.35 -5.37 -15.69
CA PRO A 523 -15.62 -3.94 -15.54
C PRO A 523 -14.42 -3.08 -15.95
N PHE A 524 -13.19 -3.56 -15.74
CA PHE A 524 -12.01 -2.83 -16.20
C PHE A 524 -11.94 -2.75 -17.73
N LEU A 525 -12.26 -3.83 -18.43
CA LEU A 525 -12.35 -3.85 -19.90
C LEU A 525 -13.45 -2.91 -20.42
N TRP A 526 -14.62 -2.89 -19.78
CA TRP A 526 -15.68 -1.93 -20.13
C TRP A 526 -15.22 -0.48 -19.98
N ARG A 527 -14.54 -0.17 -18.86
CA ARG A 527 -13.98 1.15 -18.61
C ARG A 527 -12.92 1.55 -19.65
N LEU A 528 -12.09 0.59 -20.09
CA LEU A 528 -11.12 0.80 -21.16
C LEU A 528 -11.80 1.05 -22.51
N ALA A 529 -12.77 0.22 -22.88
CA ALA A 529 -13.53 0.38 -24.12
C ALA A 529 -14.23 1.74 -24.17
N PHE A 530 -14.82 2.18 -23.05
CA PHE A 530 -15.36 3.53 -22.88
C PHE A 530 -14.29 4.61 -23.13
N GLY A 531 -13.13 4.48 -22.50
CA GLY A 531 -12.01 5.42 -22.65
C GLY A 531 -11.52 5.52 -24.10
N PHE A 532 -11.24 4.40 -24.77
CA PHE A 532 -10.83 4.39 -26.18
C PHE A 532 -11.87 5.02 -27.09
N SER A 533 -13.15 4.72 -26.86
CA SER A 533 -14.27 5.28 -27.62
C SER A 533 -14.35 6.80 -27.46
N LEU A 534 -14.25 7.30 -26.22
CA LEU A 534 -14.31 8.74 -25.93
C LEU A 534 -13.15 9.51 -26.56
N ILE A 535 -11.92 8.98 -26.46
CA ILE A 535 -10.75 9.59 -27.11
C ILE A 535 -10.86 9.52 -28.63
N GLY A 536 -11.43 8.45 -29.18
CA GLY A 536 -11.78 8.32 -30.59
C GLY A 536 -12.73 9.44 -31.06
N VAL A 537 -13.82 9.67 -30.32
CA VAL A 537 -14.77 10.77 -30.59
C VAL A 537 -14.06 12.11 -30.59
N ILE A 538 -13.26 12.42 -29.55
CA ILE A 538 -12.53 13.69 -29.44
C ILE A 538 -11.60 13.91 -30.64
N PHE A 539 -10.85 12.87 -31.05
CA PHE A 539 -9.92 12.96 -32.17
C PHE A 539 -10.64 13.13 -33.52
N LEU A 540 -11.75 12.42 -33.73
CA LEU A 540 -12.56 12.52 -34.94
C LEU A 540 -13.27 13.88 -35.04
N LEU A 541 -13.81 14.41 -33.94
CA LEU A 541 -14.41 15.74 -33.88
C LEU A 541 -13.39 16.82 -34.22
N TYR A 542 -12.19 16.75 -33.65
CA TYR A 542 -11.11 17.68 -33.98
C TYR A 542 -10.76 17.65 -35.48
N ASN A 543 -10.62 16.44 -36.06
CA ASN A 543 -10.34 16.29 -37.49
C ASN A 543 -11.53 16.67 -38.39
N PHE A 544 -12.77 16.60 -37.90
CA PHE A 544 -13.96 17.05 -38.62
C PHE A 544 -13.98 18.58 -38.75
N ILE A 545 -13.64 19.29 -37.66
CA ILE A 545 -13.55 20.76 -37.64
C ILE A 545 -12.39 21.24 -38.51
N LYS A 546 -11.21 20.61 -38.41
CA LYS A 546 -9.99 21.10 -39.05
C LYS A 546 -9.81 20.69 -40.52
N LEU A 547 -10.31 19.51 -40.93
CA LEU A 547 -10.11 18.97 -42.28
C LEU A 547 -11.46 18.82 -43.00
N ARG A 548 -11.63 19.53 -44.14
CA ARG A 548 -12.87 19.48 -44.93
C ARG A 548 -13.08 18.16 -45.71
N SER A 549 -12.06 17.34 -45.89
CA SER A 549 -12.17 16.07 -46.63
C SER A 549 -12.85 14.95 -45.84
N LYS A 550 -13.51 14.02 -46.55
CA LYS A 550 -14.10 12.76 -46.02
C LYS A 550 -15.05 12.94 -44.81
N ARG A 551 -15.89 13.97 -44.81
CA ARG A 551 -16.80 14.29 -43.69
C ARG A 551 -17.78 13.16 -43.34
N LEU A 552 -18.39 12.51 -44.33
CA LEU A 552 -19.33 11.40 -44.11
C LEU A 552 -18.68 10.24 -43.34
N PHE A 553 -17.47 9.81 -43.73
CA PHE A 553 -16.71 8.78 -43.00
C PHE A 553 -16.41 9.17 -41.55
N LYS A 554 -16.12 10.46 -41.29
CA LYS A 554 -15.87 10.94 -39.93
C LYS A 554 -17.14 10.98 -39.10
N ILE A 555 -18.28 11.39 -39.67
CA ILE A 555 -19.59 11.38 -38.99
C ILE A 555 -19.95 9.94 -38.61
N PHE A 556 -19.80 8.99 -39.53
CA PHE A 556 -20.04 7.58 -39.26
C PHE A 556 -19.10 7.03 -38.17
N GLY A 557 -17.81 7.39 -38.22
CA GLY A 557 -16.85 7.03 -37.18
C GLY A 557 -17.19 7.62 -35.81
N ILE A 558 -17.66 8.88 -35.76
CA ILE A 558 -18.13 9.51 -34.52
C ILE A 558 -19.37 8.76 -33.99
N ALA A 559 -20.34 8.46 -34.85
CA ALA A 559 -21.54 7.73 -34.46
C ALA A 559 -21.19 6.36 -33.87
N ILE A 560 -20.28 5.61 -34.50
CA ILE A 560 -19.80 4.32 -33.98
C ILE A 560 -19.10 4.50 -32.63
N CYS A 561 -18.15 5.43 -32.51
CA CYS A 561 -17.43 5.61 -31.25
C CYS A 561 -18.36 6.07 -30.12
N THR A 562 -19.34 6.94 -30.42
CA THR A 562 -20.34 7.35 -29.44
C THR A 562 -21.23 6.17 -29.04
N PHE A 563 -21.67 5.35 -30.00
CA PHE A 563 -22.44 4.14 -29.73
C PHE A 563 -21.66 3.15 -28.83
N LEU A 564 -20.39 2.91 -29.14
CA LEU A 564 -19.51 2.08 -28.31
C LEU A 564 -19.27 2.68 -26.93
N ALA A 565 -19.14 4.01 -26.81
CA ALA A 565 -19.02 4.68 -25.53
C ALA A 565 -20.32 4.52 -24.70
N VAL A 566 -21.49 4.63 -25.31
CA VAL A 566 -22.77 4.42 -24.62
C VAL A 566 -22.90 2.97 -24.16
N ILE A 567 -22.66 1.99 -25.04
CA ILE A 567 -22.71 0.57 -24.67
C ILE A 567 -21.72 0.27 -23.55
N SER A 568 -20.47 0.73 -23.68
CA SER A 568 -19.44 0.46 -22.68
C SER A 568 -19.72 1.15 -21.35
N GLY A 569 -20.28 2.36 -21.40
CA GLY A 569 -20.71 3.10 -20.22
C GLY A 569 -21.89 2.43 -19.51
N LEU A 570 -22.88 1.96 -20.25
CA LEU A 570 -24.02 1.22 -19.71
C LEU A 570 -23.60 -0.13 -19.14
N GLY A 571 -22.80 -0.91 -19.87
CA GLY A 571 -22.27 -2.20 -19.40
C GLY A 571 -21.36 -2.06 -18.18
N TYR A 572 -20.64 -0.94 -18.06
CA TYR A 572 -19.91 -0.63 -16.83
C TYR A 572 -20.85 -0.30 -15.67
N LEU A 573 -21.89 0.49 -15.90
CA LEU A 573 -22.79 1.03 -14.87
C LEU A 573 -23.96 0.11 -14.49
N GLU A 574 -24.16 -1.01 -15.18
CA GLU A 574 -25.32 -1.91 -15.06
C GLU A 574 -25.70 -2.24 -13.61
N ASN A 575 -24.70 -2.39 -12.72
CA ASN A 575 -24.91 -2.71 -11.30
C ASN A 575 -24.22 -1.72 -10.34
N HIS A 576 -24.00 -0.48 -10.77
CA HIS A 576 -23.37 0.52 -9.92
C HIS A 576 -24.31 1.01 -8.83
N ILE A 577 -23.86 0.95 -7.57
CA ILE A 577 -24.57 1.54 -6.44
C ILE A 577 -23.80 2.81 -6.02
N PRO A 578 -24.42 4.00 -6.07
CA PRO A 578 -23.77 5.24 -5.65
C PRO A 578 -23.30 5.15 -4.19
N LYS A 579 -22.05 5.54 -3.93
CA LYS A 579 -21.55 5.67 -2.56
C LYS A 579 -22.08 6.95 -1.94
N LYS A 580 -22.55 6.88 -0.69
CA LYS A 580 -22.95 8.05 0.09
C LYS A 580 -21.78 9.03 0.23
N GLY A 581 -22.09 10.32 0.14
CA GLY A 581 -21.08 11.38 0.30
C GLY A 581 -20.58 11.49 1.74
N LYS A 582 -19.42 12.13 1.96
CA LYS A 582 -18.89 12.38 3.32
C LYS A 582 -19.90 13.12 4.20
N GLU A 583 -20.57 14.14 3.64
CA GLU A 583 -21.58 14.93 4.36
C GLU A 583 -22.82 14.11 4.72
N GLU A 584 -23.25 13.22 3.84
CA GLU A 584 -24.39 12.32 4.06
C GLU A 584 -24.08 11.32 5.18
N LEU A 585 -22.89 10.71 5.16
CA LEU A 585 -22.41 9.82 6.23
C LEU A 585 -22.35 10.55 7.58
N VAL A 586 -21.80 11.77 7.61
CA VAL A 586 -21.77 12.58 8.85
C VAL A 586 -23.18 12.86 9.34
N LYS A 587 -24.11 13.22 8.43
CA LYS A 587 -25.52 13.46 8.79
C LYS A 587 -26.18 12.21 9.37
N GLU A 588 -25.91 11.04 8.81
CA GLU A 588 -26.43 9.76 9.31
C GLU A 588 -25.87 9.43 10.70
N GLN A 589 -24.56 9.55 10.91
CA GLN A 589 -23.91 9.34 12.21
C GLN A 589 -24.45 10.31 13.28
N VAL A 590 -24.57 11.60 12.96
CA VAL A 590 -25.15 12.61 13.85
C VAL A 590 -26.60 12.27 14.20
N SER A 591 -27.41 11.89 13.21
CA SER A 591 -28.82 11.53 13.42
C SER A 591 -28.95 10.25 14.26
N TYR A 592 -28.08 9.27 14.01
CA TYR A 592 -27.98 8.04 14.78
C TYR A 592 -27.70 8.32 16.26
N GLU A 593 -26.66 9.12 16.54
CA GLU A 593 -26.31 9.52 17.90
C GLU A 593 -27.44 10.28 18.58
N LYS A 594 -28.01 11.30 17.94
CA LYS A 594 -29.07 12.11 18.56
C LYS A 594 -30.32 11.31 18.90
N LYS A 595 -30.72 10.37 18.04
CA LYS A 595 -31.96 9.60 18.22
C LYS A 595 -31.78 8.39 19.14
N TYR A 596 -30.67 7.66 19.03
CA TYR A 596 -30.55 6.33 19.62
C TYR A 596 -29.58 6.21 20.78
N ARG A 597 -28.82 7.25 21.13
CA ARG A 597 -27.86 7.20 22.24
C ARG A 597 -28.47 6.86 23.60
N LYS A 598 -29.77 7.12 23.80
CA LYS A 598 -30.53 6.66 24.98
C LYS A 598 -30.44 5.13 25.20
N TYR A 599 -30.34 4.34 24.13
CA TYR A 599 -30.25 2.88 24.19
C TYR A 599 -28.91 2.35 24.71
N GLN A 600 -27.91 3.21 24.90
CA GLN A 600 -26.65 2.84 25.54
C GLN A 600 -26.85 2.35 26.98
N ASN A 601 -27.84 2.90 27.69
CA ASN A 601 -28.13 2.60 29.09
C ASN A 601 -29.41 1.77 29.29
N ILE A 602 -30.11 1.41 28.20
CA ILE A 602 -31.32 0.58 28.25
C ILE A 602 -30.91 -0.88 28.07
N HIS A 603 -31.30 -1.74 29.01
CA HIS A 603 -31.05 -3.16 28.94
C HIS A 603 -31.63 -3.77 27.66
N GLN A 604 -30.79 -4.47 26.91
CA GLN A 604 -31.17 -5.20 25.70
C GLN A 604 -31.14 -6.71 25.96
N PRO A 605 -31.97 -7.50 25.25
CA PRO A 605 -31.99 -8.94 25.40
C PRO A 605 -30.67 -9.52 24.91
N THR A 606 -30.29 -10.66 25.49
CA THR A 606 -29.05 -11.35 25.12
C THR A 606 -29.38 -12.52 24.19
N ILE A 607 -28.65 -12.63 23.09
CA ILE A 607 -28.77 -13.78 22.19
C ILE A 607 -28.17 -14.99 22.93
N LYS A 608 -28.92 -16.09 23.07
CA LYS A 608 -28.43 -17.34 23.70
C LYS A 608 -28.34 -18.50 22.73
N LYS A 609 -29.12 -18.49 21.64
CA LYS A 609 -29.06 -19.52 20.61
C LYS A 609 -29.17 -18.89 19.23
N VAL A 610 -28.37 -19.38 18.30
CA VAL A 610 -28.39 -19.01 16.88
C VAL A 610 -28.55 -20.29 16.08
N ASN A 611 -29.69 -20.43 15.40
CA ASN A 611 -29.90 -21.49 14.42
C ASN A 611 -29.97 -20.82 13.04
N THR A 612 -29.05 -21.15 12.14
CA THR A 612 -28.96 -20.47 10.86
C THR A 612 -28.63 -21.41 9.71
N LYS A 613 -29.20 -21.11 8.56
CA LYS A 613 -28.95 -21.74 7.26
C LYS A 613 -28.46 -20.65 6.31
N ILE A 614 -27.36 -20.93 5.63
CA ILE A 614 -26.73 -20.02 4.69
C ILE A 614 -26.60 -20.72 3.35
N ASP A 615 -27.21 -20.16 2.31
CA ASP A 615 -27.04 -20.62 0.94
C ASP A 615 -26.09 -19.66 0.22
N LEU A 616 -24.87 -20.13 -0.07
CA LEU A 616 -23.83 -19.38 -0.75
C LEU A 616 -23.93 -19.59 -2.28
N TYR A 617 -23.85 -18.49 -3.04
CA TYR A 617 -23.82 -18.49 -4.49
C TYR A 617 -22.57 -17.72 -4.98
N PRO A 618 -21.40 -18.39 -5.01
CA PRO A 618 -20.12 -17.75 -5.34
C PRO A 618 -20.10 -17.08 -6.73
N ASP A 619 -20.69 -17.74 -7.73
CA ASP A 619 -20.74 -17.26 -9.12
C ASP A 619 -21.61 -16.01 -9.29
N GLU A 620 -22.57 -15.81 -8.39
CA GLU A 620 -23.44 -14.64 -8.36
C GLU A 620 -22.98 -13.56 -7.36
N GLN A 621 -21.86 -13.80 -6.67
CA GLN A 621 -21.31 -12.92 -5.62
C GLN A 621 -22.35 -12.63 -4.52
N SER A 622 -23.16 -13.64 -4.18
CA SER A 622 -24.31 -13.48 -3.29
C SER A 622 -24.44 -14.62 -2.29
N TYR A 623 -25.23 -14.38 -1.24
CA TYR A 623 -25.70 -15.42 -0.33
C TYR A 623 -27.02 -15.01 0.31
N THR A 624 -27.75 -16.00 0.81
CA THR A 624 -28.94 -15.78 1.66
C THR A 624 -28.72 -16.39 3.03
N ILE A 625 -29.27 -15.73 4.06
CA ILE A 625 -29.24 -16.18 5.44
C ILE A 625 -30.67 -16.31 5.93
N LYS A 626 -31.03 -17.52 6.38
CA LYS A 626 -32.23 -17.79 7.17
C LYS A 626 -31.79 -18.06 8.59
N GLY A 627 -32.27 -17.27 9.55
CA GLY A 627 -31.83 -17.33 10.94
C GLY A 627 -32.98 -17.28 11.93
N GLU A 628 -32.79 -17.95 13.06
CA GLU A 628 -33.63 -17.87 14.24
C GLU A 628 -32.73 -17.63 15.45
N TYR A 629 -33.03 -16.57 16.20
CA TYR A 629 -32.46 -16.33 17.52
C TYR A 629 -33.42 -16.76 18.62
N VAL A 630 -32.85 -17.31 19.70
CA VAL A 630 -33.48 -17.30 21.01
C VAL A 630 -32.85 -16.20 21.84
N LEU A 631 -33.66 -15.19 22.14
CA LEU A 631 -33.30 -14.01 22.92
C LEU A 631 -33.75 -14.24 24.36
N LYS A 632 -32.89 -13.99 25.34
CA LYS A 632 -33.22 -14.14 26.76
C LYS A 632 -32.99 -12.83 27.51
N ASN A 633 -33.93 -12.46 28.37
CA ASN A 633 -33.71 -11.36 29.31
C ASN A 633 -32.87 -11.85 30.50
N MET A 634 -31.56 -11.55 30.45
CA MET A 634 -30.62 -11.91 31.53
C MET A 634 -30.59 -10.88 32.67
N HIS A 635 -31.34 -9.79 32.56
CA HIS A 635 -31.39 -8.71 33.55
C HIS A 635 -32.47 -8.95 34.59
N LEU A 636 -32.37 -8.27 35.73
CA LEU A 636 -33.37 -8.33 36.81
C LEU A 636 -34.61 -7.48 36.53
N LYS A 637 -34.58 -6.62 35.50
CA LYS A 637 -35.67 -5.73 35.12
C LYS A 637 -36.31 -6.21 33.80
N PRO A 638 -37.64 -6.03 33.62
CA PRO A 638 -38.28 -6.28 32.34
C PRO A 638 -37.71 -5.39 31.22
N ILE A 639 -37.75 -5.89 29.99
CA ILE A 639 -37.36 -5.13 28.78
C ILE A 639 -38.63 -4.77 28.02
N ASP A 640 -38.90 -3.49 27.88
CA ASP A 640 -40.08 -2.94 27.19
C ASP A 640 -39.75 -2.31 25.82
N SER A 641 -38.47 -2.11 25.53
CA SER A 641 -38.00 -1.45 24.32
C SER A 641 -36.73 -2.06 23.75
N LEU A 642 -36.69 -2.22 22.43
CA LEU A 642 -35.60 -2.85 21.70
C LEU A 642 -35.09 -1.91 20.61
N LEU A 643 -33.77 -1.86 20.44
CA LEU A 643 -33.16 -1.28 19.24
C LEU A 643 -32.56 -2.41 18.41
N ILE A 644 -33.06 -2.61 17.20
CA ILE A 644 -32.59 -3.64 16.28
C ILE A 644 -31.86 -2.97 15.12
N ASN A 645 -30.67 -3.46 14.83
CA ASN A 645 -29.78 -2.95 13.79
C ASN A 645 -29.37 -4.10 12.86
N VAL A 646 -29.87 -4.06 11.63
CA VAL A 646 -29.43 -4.88 10.50
C VAL A 646 -28.45 -4.05 9.67
N PRO A 647 -27.31 -4.60 9.25
CA PRO A 647 -26.39 -3.89 8.36
C PRO A 647 -27.08 -3.44 7.06
N GLU A 648 -26.83 -2.20 6.63
CA GLU A 648 -27.49 -1.60 5.45
C GLU A 648 -27.15 -2.29 4.13
N GLU A 649 -26.07 -3.06 4.12
CA GLU A 649 -25.62 -3.84 2.96
C GLU A 649 -26.45 -5.11 2.73
N MET A 650 -27.27 -5.51 3.71
CA MET A 650 -28.08 -6.73 3.67
C MET A 650 -29.52 -6.37 3.31
N GLU A 651 -30.09 -6.97 2.28
CA GLU A 651 -31.50 -6.81 1.96
C GLU A 651 -32.36 -7.62 2.94
N ILE A 652 -33.42 -7.01 3.49
CA ILE A 652 -34.33 -7.66 4.44
C ILE A 652 -35.51 -8.25 3.68
N THR A 653 -35.53 -9.57 3.52
CA THR A 653 -36.67 -10.30 2.94
C THR A 653 -37.77 -10.51 3.97
N SER A 654 -37.41 -10.93 5.19
CA SER A 654 -38.32 -11.00 6.33
C SER A 654 -37.56 -10.81 7.64
N LEU A 655 -38.19 -10.13 8.60
CA LEU A 655 -37.65 -9.93 9.93
C LEU A 655 -38.82 -9.80 10.91
N VAL A 656 -38.96 -10.77 11.80
CA VAL A 656 -40.10 -10.88 12.71
C VAL A 656 -39.62 -11.14 14.12
N TYR A 657 -40.01 -10.26 15.04
CA TYR A 657 -39.84 -10.44 16.47
C TYR A 657 -41.09 -11.12 17.05
N GLU A 658 -40.91 -12.16 17.86
CA GLU A 658 -42.00 -12.92 18.48
C GLU A 658 -41.79 -13.04 20.00
N TYR A 659 -42.82 -12.68 20.78
CA TYR A 659 -42.86 -12.89 22.22
C TYR A 659 -44.30 -13.15 22.67
N GLY A 660 -44.56 -14.30 23.30
CA GLY A 660 -45.92 -14.71 23.65
C GLY A 660 -46.84 -14.80 22.42
N LYS A 661 -47.92 -13.99 22.41
CA LYS A 661 -48.84 -13.86 21.25
C LYS A 661 -48.48 -12.66 20.35
N GLU A 662 -47.54 -11.82 20.76
CA GLU A 662 -47.12 -10.63 20.03
C GLU A 662 -46.14 -11.01 18.91
N LYS A 663 -46.45 -10.60 17.67
CA LYS A 663 -45.57 -10.71 16.51
C LYS A 663 -45.41 -9.35 15.86
N ILE A 664 -44.17 -8.88 15.75
CA ILE A 664 -43.84 -7.57 15.20
C ILE A 664 -42.98 -7.77 13.96
N LYS A 665 -43.51 -7.37 12.80
CA LYS A 665 -42.74 -7.32 11.55
C LYS A 665 -41.88 -6.06 11.53
N ILE A 666 -40.64 -6.21 11.11
CA ILE A 666 -39.64 -5.15 11.05
C ILE A 666 -39.22 -4.98 9.59
N GLU A 667 -39.30 -3.77 9.07
CA GLU A 667 -39.01 -3.49 7.64
C GLU A 667 -37.74 -2.65 7.45
N ASN A 668 -37.36 -1.83 8.44
CA ASN A 668 -36.20 -0.95 8.32
C ASN A 668 -34.94 -1.56 8.95
N HIS A 669 -33.78 -1.27 8.36
CA HIS A 669 -32.46 -1.69 8.88
C HIS A 669 -32.20 -1.26 10.32
N LEU A 670 -32.71 -0.09 10.72
CA LEU A 670 -32.63 0.40 12.09
C LEU A 670 -34.02 0.67 12.62
N SER A 671 -34.45 -0.12 13.60
CA SER A 671 -35.81 -0.09 14.12
C SER A 671 -35.82 -0.05 15.65
N GLU A 672 -36.56 0.91 16.19
CA GLU A 672 -36.93 1.00 17.60
C GLU A 672 -38.29 0.31 17.78
N LEU A 673 -38.34 -0.71 18.64
CA LEU A 673 -39.56 -1.44 18.96
C LEU A 673 -39.97 -1.14 20.39
N MET A 674 -41.23 -0.74 20.56
CA MET A 674 -41.88 -0.63 21.86
C MET A 674 -42.78 -1.85 22.02
N LEU A 675 -42.51 -2.67 23.03
CA LEU A 675 -43.20 -3.94 23.27
C LEU A 675 -44.50 -3.70 24.04
N LYS A 676 -45.61 -4.28 23.58
CA LYS A 676 -46.87 -4.23 24.35
C LYS A 676 -46.76 -5.09 25.60
N GLN A 677 -46.05 -6.20 25.50
CA GLN A 677 -45.72 -7.06 26.64
C GLN A 677 -44.21 -7.03 26.90
N PRO A 678 -43.75 -6.45 28.02
CA PRO A 678 -42.34 -6.46 28.38
C PRO A 678 -41.82 -7.89 28.56
N VAL A 679 -40.61 -8.15 28.05
CA VAL A 679 -39.93 -9.44 28.25
C VAL A 679 -39.52 -9.55 29.71
N GLN A 680 -40.13 -10.48 30.44
CA GLN A 680 -39.88 -10.64 31.87
C GLN A 680 -38.46 -11.16 32.12
N PRO A 681 -37.86 -10.88 33.29
CA PRO A 681 -36.59 -11.47 33.70
C PRO A 681 -36.59 -12.99 33.51
N GLN A 682 -35.52 -13.52 32.91
CA GLN A 682 -35.34 -14.94 32.55
C GLN A 682 -36.28 -15.49 31.47
N ASP A 683 -37.25 -14.72 30.99
CA ASP A 683 -38.11 -15.14 29.89
C ASP A 683 -37.39 -15.02 28.54
N SER A 684 -37.92 -15.70 27.52
CA SER A 684 -37.32 -15.80 26.19
C SER A 684 -38.24 -15.33 25.07
N ALA A 685 -37.67 -14.59 24.13
CA ALA A 685 -38.29 -14.16 22.89
C ALA A 685 -37.55 -14.76 21.69
N LYS A 686 -38.12 -14.62 20.49
CA LYS A 686 -37.51 -15.07 19.24
C LYS A 686 -37.37 -13.93 18.25
N LEU A 687 -36.31 -13.99 17.44
CA LEU A 687 -36.18 -13.19 16.22
C LEU A 687 -35.95 -14.14 15.05
N ILE A 688 -36.87 -14.13 14.09
CA ILE A 688 -36.79 -14.93 12.87
C ILE A 688 -36.50 -13.98 11.72
N PHE A 689 -35.52 -14.31 10.89
CA PHE A 689 -35.09 -13.44 9.81
C PHE A 689 -34.64 -14.19 8.56
N GLU A 690 -34.91 -13.57 7.43
CA GLU A 690 -34.37 -13.91 6.12
C GLU A 690 -33.78 -12.64 5.51
N ILE A 691 -32.48 -12.66 5.30
CA ILE A 691 -31.72 -11.54 4.73
C ILE A 691 -30.81 -12.05 3.61
N SER A 692 -30.56 -11.23 2.60
CA SER A 692 -29.69 -11.56 1.48
C SER A 692 -28.59 -10.52 1.29
N TYR A 693 -27.51 -10.93 0.64
CA TYR A 693 -26.38 -10.07 0.31
C TYR A 693 -25.95 -10.31 -1.12
N LYS A 694 -25.59 -9.24 -1.83
CA LYS A 694 -24.95 -9.31 -3.14
C LYS A 694 -24.02 -8.12 -3.33
N TRP A 695 -22.84 -8.35 -3.90
CA TRP A 695 -21.91 -7.27 -4.24
C TRP A 695 -21.55 -7.29 -5.73
N HIS A 696 -21.03 -6.17 -6.21
CA HIS A 696 -20.64 -5.99 -7.60
C HIS A 696 -19.24 -5.38 -7.69
N ALA A 697 -18.41 -5.87 -8.62
CA ALA A 697 -17.02 -5.44 -8.80
C ALA A 697 -16.85 -3.92 -8.90
N ILE A 698 -17.75 -3.24 -9.61
CA ILE A 698 -17.70 -1.78 -9.78
C ILE A 698 -17.73 -1.00 -8.44
N ASN A 699 -18.36 -1.55 -7.40
CA ASN A 699 -18.48 -0.91 -6.10
C ASN A 699 -17.31 -1.27 -5.15
N GLY A 700 -16.62 -2.37 -5.45
CA GLY A 700 -15.65 -3.02 -4.56
C GLY A 700 -16.32 -4.04 -3.64
N HIS A 701 -15.55 -4.99 -3.11
CA HIS A 701 -15.99 -5.89 -2.05
C HIS A 701 -15.42 -5.45 -0.69
N ASN A 702 -16.03 -5.96 0.39
CA ASN A 702 -15.44 -5.91 1.72
C ASN A 702 -14.49 -7.11 1.88
N PRO A 703 -13.19 -6.91 2.21
CA PRO A 703 -12.24 -8.02 2.35
C PRO A 703 -12.60 -9.05 3.43
N PHE A 704 -13.43 -8.70 4.42
CA PHE A 704 -13.94 -9.64 5.43
C PHE A 704 -15.25 -10.35 5.04
N ASN A 705 -15.74 -10.10 3.82
CA ASN A 705 -16.94 -10.70 3.23
C ASN A 705 -16.73 -10.94 1.73
N ALA A 706 -15.60 -11.56 1.40
CA ALA A 706 -15.18 -11.82 0.04
C ALA A 706 -15.95 -13.04 -0.50
N VAL A 707 -17.11 -12.78 -1.13
CA VAL A 707 -17.87 -13.79 -1.88
C VAL A 707 -17.32 -13.85 -3.30
N VAL A 708 -16.46 -14.82 -3.54
CA VAL A 708 -15.73 -15.01 -4.80
C VAL A 708 -15.90 -16.44 -5.31
N ALA A 709 -15.81 -16.65 -6.63
CA ALA A 709 -16.15 -17.92 -7.25
C ALA A 709 -15.33 -19.11 -6.73
N ASP A 710 -14.12 -18.88 -6.22
CA ASP A 710 -13.34 -19.86 -5.45
C ASP A 710 -12.53 -19.17 -4.34
N GLY A 711 -12.35 -19.84 -3.20
CA GLY A 711 -11.65 -19.30 -2.04
C GLY A 711 -12.41 -18.18 -1.29
N SER A 712 -13.74 -18.30 -1.20
CA SER A 712 -14.62 -17.38 -0.47
C SER A 712 -14.34 -17.38 1.04
N PHE A 713 -14.44 -16.22 1.67
CA PHE A 713 -14.39 -16.08 3.14
C PHE A 713 -15.38 -15.04 3.64
N LEU A 714 -16.14 -15.42 4.66
CA LEU A 714 -17.16 -14.59 5.25
C LEU A 714 -17.00 -14.58 6.76
N ARG A 715 -16.66 -13.40 7.31
CA ARG A 715 -16.85 -13.09 8.74
C ARG A 715 -18.34 -12.85 9.00
N ILE A 716 -19.13 -13.90 8.80
CA ILE A 716 -20.55 -13.80 8.56
C ILE A 716 -21.31 -13.22 9.75
N SER A 717 -20.87 -13.46 10.99
CA SER A 717 -21.56 -12.93 12.18
C SER A 717 -21.62 -11.39 12.23
N ARG A 718 -20.81 -10.67 11.45
CA ARG A 718 -20.91 -9.20 11.31
C ARG A 718 -22.15 -8.75 10.54
N TYR A 719 -22.71 -9.62 9.72
CA TYR A 719 -23.81 -9.38 8.78
C TYR A 719 -25.18 -9.77 9.34
N PHE A 720 -25.22 -10.21 10.59
CA PHE A 720 -26.42 -10.64 11.28
C PHE A 720 -27.08 -9.47 12.05
N PRO A 721 -28.41 -9.52 12.35
CA PRO A 721 -29.07 -8.52 13.17
C PRO A 721 -28.45 -8.40 14.57
N LYS A 722 -28.22 -7.16 15.02
CA LYS A 722 -27.67 -6.82 16.34
C LYS A 722 -28.68 -6.04 17.18
N PHE A 723 -28.52 -6.09 18.50
CA PHE A 723 -29.38 -5.39 19.45
C PHE A 723 -28.60 -4.30 20.19
N GLY A 724 -29.28 -3.19 20.45
CA GLY A 724 -28.77 -2.07 21.23
C GLY A 724 -28.01 -1.03 20.43
N TYR A 725 -27.48 -0.07 21.19
CA TYR A 725 -26.69 1.03 20.65
C TYR A 725 -25.30 0.55 20.22
N ASP A 726 -24.88 0.95 19.02
CA ASP A 726 -23.61 0.59 18.39
C ASP A 726 -22.69 1.82 18.36
N GLY A 727 -21.75 1.86 19.30
CA GLY A 727 -20.77 2.95 19.41
C GLY A 727 -19.88 3.10 18.16
N ALA A 728 -19.75 2.05 17.33
CA ALA A 728 -18.99 2.13 16.08
C ALA A 728 -19.67 3.00 15.00
N LYS A 729 -20.96 3.33 15.17
CA LYS A 729 -21.72 4.26 14.31
C LYS A 729 -21.61 5.71 14.75
N GLU A 730 -20.87 6.02 15.81
CA GLU A 730 -20.62 7.40 16.26
C GLU A 730 -19.68 8.16 15.31
N LEU A 731 -19.85 9.47 15.26
CA LEU A 731 -18.95 10.39 14.57
C LEU A 731 -17.64 10.50 15.35
N SER A 732 -16.52 10.06 14.81
CA SER A 732 -15.23 10.08 15.53
C SER A 732 -14.55 11.45 15.56
N ASP A 733 -14.82 12.32 14.58
CA ASP A 733 -14.14 13.60 14.40
C ASP A 733 -14.53 14.63 15.49
N VAL A 734 -13.55 15.03 16.30
CA VAL A 734 -13.76 15.93 17.45
C VAL A 734 -14.27 17.32 17.04
N GLN A 735 -13.82 17.85 15.90
CA GLN A 735 -14.27 19.17 15.44
C GLN A 735 -15.70 19.11 14.93
N LEU A 736 -16.04 18.11 14.11
CA LEU A 736 -17.40 17.91 13.61
C LEU A 736 -18.38 17.62 14.75
N ARG A 737 -17.97 16.85 15.77
CA ARG A 737 -18.80 16.62 16.97
C ARG A 737 -19.16 17.93 17.68
N LYS A 738 -18.19 18.84 17.86
CA LYS A 738 -18.44 20.18 18.45
C LYS A 738 -19.41 20.99 17.61
N ILE A 739 -19.22 21.02 16.29
CA ILE A 739 -20.11 21.73 15.34
C ILE A 739 -21.55 21.21 15.45
N HIS A 740 -21.74 19.90 15.58
CA HIS A 740 -23.06 19.29 15.66
C HIS A 740 -23.68 19.22 17.07
N GLY A 741 -22.98 19.76 18.08
CA GLY A 741 -23.42 19.76 19.48
C GLY A 741 -23.48 18.36 20.10
N LEU A 742 -22.63 17.43 19.64
CA LEU A 742 -22.54 16.08 20.17
C LEU A 742 -21.63 16.05 21.41
N GLY A 743 -21.96 15.19 22.38
CA GLY A 743 -21.13 14.95 23.56
C GLY A 743 -19.81 14.24 23.21
N LYS A 744 -19.09 13.73 24.22
CA LYS A 744 -17.92 12.86 23.97
C LYS A 744 -18.34 11.58 23.25
N SER A 745 -17.47 10.99 22.44
CA SER A 745 -17.74 9.66 21.89
C SER A 745 -17.70 8.60 23.00
N THR A 746 -18.25 7.41 22.73
CA THR A 746 -18.12 6.25 23.61
C THR A 746 -16.65 5.83 23.68
N GLU A 747 -16.00 6.13 24.79
CA GLU A 747 -14.60 5.79 25.06
C GLU A 747 -14.43 4.31 25.43
N LEU A 748 -13.21 3.76 25.19
CA LEU A 748 -12.83 2.46 25.72
C LEU A 748 -12.94 2.50 27.25
N ARG A 749 -13.54 1.45 27.85
CA ARG A 749 -13.65 1.34 29.30
C ARG A 749 -12.24 1.34 29.91
N LYS A 750 -12.04 2.12 30.98
CA LYS A 750 -10.78 2.14 31.74
C LYS A 750 -10.58 0.86 32.53
N LEU A 751 -9.33 0.53 32.85
CA LEU A 751 -8.99 -0.68 33.60
C LEU A 751 -9.72 -0.75 34.96
N GLU A 752 -9.79 0.38 35.67
CA GLU A 752 -10.35 0.52 37.03
C GLU A 752 -11.88 0.57 37.07
N ALA A 753 -12.57 0.60 35.91
CA ALA A 753 -14.02 0.61 35.86
C ALA A 753 -14.62 -0.64 36.55
N PRO A 754 -15.81 -0.56 37.16
CA PRO A 754 -16.47 -1.73 37.75
C PRO A 754 -16.60 -2.88 36.74
N LYS A 755 -16.46 -4.12 37.21
CA LYS A 755 -16.70 -5.31 36.38
C LYS A 755 -18.19 -5.59 36.31
N GLU A 756 -18.66 -5.88 35.10
CA GLU A 756 -20.04 -6.33 34.88
C GLU A 756 -20.02 -7.82 34.55
N LYS A 757 -20.85 -8.61 35.25
CA LYS A 757 -21.05 -10.00 34.88
C LYS A 757 -21.94 -10.05 33.64
N LYS A 758 -21.35 -10.36 32.49
CA LYS A 758 -22.05 -10.48 31.21
C LYS A 758 -21.99 -11.92 30.70
N ASP A 759 -23.13 -12.60 30.71
CA ASP A 759 -23.30 -13.90 30.05
C ASP A 759 -23.97 -13.72 28.69
N ASP A 760 -23.17 -13.61 27.63
CA ASP A 760 -23.61 -13.42 26.24
C ASP A 760 -23.06 -14.46 25.27
N ALA A 761 -22.62 -15.63 25.77
CA ALA A 761 -22.28 -16.72 24.87
C ALA A 761 -23.52 -17.41 24.32
N ILE A 762 -23.34 -17.95 23.12
CA ILE A 762 -24.36 -18.55 22.29
C ILE A 762 -24.10 -20.03 22.04
N ASP A 763 -25.19 -20.77 21.85
CA ASP A 763 -25.18 -22.05 21.16
C ASP A 763 -25.45 -21.82 19.67
N LEU A 764 -24.52 -22.25 18.83
CA LEU A 764 -24.56 -22.08 17.37
C LEU A 764 -24.92 -23.40 16.69
N THR A 765 -25.90 -23.36 15.80
CA THR A 765 -26.14 -24.36 14.75
C THR A 765 -26.05 -23.66 13.41
N LEU A 766 -25.04 -23.99 12.62
CA LEU A 766 -24.72 -23.36 11.35
C LEU A 766 -24.83 -24.39 10.23
N GLN A 767 -25.80 -24.23 9.34
CA GLN A 767 -25.88 -25.00 8.10
C GLN A 767 -25.40 -24.14 6.94
N ILE A 768 -24.48 -24.65 6.13
CA ILE A 768 -23.94 -23.97 4.95
C ILE A 768 -24.22 -24.84 3.73
N SER A 769 -24.63 -24.20 2.64
CA SER A 769 -24.92 -24.77 1.33
C SER A 769 -24.05 -24.08 0.30
N THR A 770 -23.34 -24.84 -0.53
CA THR A 770 -22.37 -24.34 -1.50
C THR A 770 -22.36 -25.22 -2.76
N PRO A 771 -21.81 -24.79 -3.91
CA PRO A 771 -21.74 -25.62 -5.12
C PRO A 771 -21.05 -26.98 -4.92
N GLU A 772 -21.39 -27.98 -5.74
CA GLU A 772 -20.91 -29.37 -5.61
C GLU A 772 -19.38 -29.53 -5.69
N ASN A 773 -18.69 -28.64 -6.39
CA ASN A 773 -17.23 -28.64 -6.52
C ASN A 773 -16.51 -27.96 -5.35
N GLN A 774 -17.24 -27.44 -4.35
CA GLN A 774 -16.67 -26.75 -3.20
C GLN A 774 -16.95 -27.44 -1.87
N ILE A 775 -16.04 -27.22 -0.94
CA ILE A 775 -16.17 -27.62 0.45
C ILE A 775 -16.31 -26.38 1.31
N ALA A 776 -17.37 -26.33 2.11
CA ALA A 776 -17.59 -25.25 3.06
C ALA A 776 -17.05 -25.61 4.45
N VAL A 777 -16.10 -24.82 4.95
CA VAL A 777 -15.49 -25.00 6.28
C VAL A 777 -16.05 -23.95 7.23
N GLY A 778 -16.81 -24.41 8.23
CA GLY A 778 -17.56 -23.55 9.15
C GLY A 778 -16.97 -23.45 10.55
N THR A 779 -17.61 -22.67 11.42
CA THR A 779 -17.28 -22.57 12.85
C THR A 779 -17.95 -23.70 13.64
N GLY A 780 -17.19 -24.43 14.44
CA GLY A 780 -17.66 -25.51 15.32
C GLY A 780 -17.39 -26.92 14.77
N GLU A 781 -18.02 -27.93 15.39
CA GLU A 781 -17.88 -29.34 15.00
C GLU A 781 -18.77 -29.69 13.81
N LEU A 782 -18.20 -30.31 12.77
CA LEU A 782 -18.97 -30.89 11.68
C LEU A 782 -19.81 -32.06 12.19
N ARG A 783 -21.15 -31.95 12.07
CA ARG A 783 -22.10 -32.98 12.50
C ARG A 783 -22.67 -33.79 11.35
N LYS A 784 -22.86 -33.16 10.20
CA LYS A 784 -23.45 -33.80 9.03
C LYS A 784 -22.96 -33.12 7.77
N GLN A 785 -22.64 -33.92 6.77
CA GLN A 785 -22.42 -33.51 5.39
C GLN A 785 -23.35 -34.33 4.49
N TRP A 786 -23.93 -33.70 3.48
CA TRP A 786 -24.77 -34.37 2.49
C TRP A 786 -24.82 -33.56 1.19
N GLN A 787 -25.26 -34.19 0.10
CA GLN A 787 -25.40 -33.55 -1.20
C GLN A 787 -26.84 -33.73 -1.69
N ILE A 788 -27.47 -32.65 -2.14
CA ILE A 788 -28.82 -32.62 -2.73
C ILE A 788 -28.79 -31.64 -3.90
N ASP A 789 -29.41 -31.99 -5.02
CA ASP A 789 -29.63 -31.11 -6.19
C ASP A 789 -28.35 -30.37 -6.67
N GLY A 790 -27.22 -31.07 -6.77
CA GLY A 790 -25.94 -30.49 -7.23
C GLY A 790 -25.30 -29.50 -6.25
N ARG A 791 -25.67 -29.54 -4.97
CA ARG A 791 -25.12 -28.69 -3.90
C ARG A 791 -24.66 -29.50 -2.71
N ASN A 792 -23.55 -29.06 -2.11
CA ASN A 792 -23.02 -29.63 -0.87
C ASN A 792 -23.55 -28.87 0.34
N TYR A 793 -23.97 -29.62 1.36
CA TYR A 793 -24.49 -29.09 2.61
C TYR A 793 -23.64 -29.57 3.79
N TYR A 794 -23.34 -28.65 4.69
CA TYR A 794 -22.54 -28.89 5.88
C TYR A 794 -23.25 -28.33 7.11
N LYS A 795 -23.40 -29.12 8.17
CA LYS A 795 -23.99 -28.69 9.43
C LYS A 795 -22.94 -28.72 10.53
N TYR A 796 -22.62 -27.54 11.04
CA TYR A 796 -21.70 -27.30 12.15
C TYR A 796 -22.44 -26.95 13.43
N THR A 797 -21.89 -27.34 14.58
CA THR A 797 -22.41 -26.98 15.90
C THR A 797 -21.31 -26.56 16.85
N ALA A 798 -21.54 -25.49 17.61
CA ALA A 798 -20.68 -25.08 18.72
C ALA A 798 -21.55 -24.68 19.90
N LYS A 799 -21.09 -24.95 21.13
CA LYS A 799 -21.81 -24.58 22.35
C LYS A 799 -21.01 -23.55 23.12
N SER A 800 -21.71 -22.62 23.77
CA SER A 800 -21.08 -21.67 24.69
C SER A 800 -19.92 -20.87 24.09
N ILE A 801 -20.08 -20.38 22.85
CA ILE A 801 -19.09 -19.55 22.15
C ILE A 801 -19.52 -18.08 22.15
N PRO A 802 -18.62 -17.09 22.02
CA PRO A 802 -19.04 -15.71 21.79
C PRO A 802 -19.80 -15.58 20.45
N PHE A 803 -20.51 -14.46 20.27
CA PHE A 803 -21.19 -14.11 19.01
C PHE A 803 -20.19 -13.77 17.89
N ARG A 804 -19.38 -14.77 17.49
CA ARG A 804 -18.31 -14.67 16.51
C ARG A 804 -18.20 -16.00 15.78
N PHE A 805 -18.60 -15.99 14.52
CA PHE A 805 -18.53 -17.16 13.65
C PHE A 805 -18.31 -16.70 12.21
N ALA A 806 -17.61 -17.54 11.47
CA ALA A 806 -17.22 -17.34 10.08
C ALA A 806 -17.26 -18.68 9.34
N PHE A 807 -17.20 -18.60 8.02
CA PHE A 807 -16.99 -19.76 7.18
C PHE A 807 -16.24 -19.39 5.90
N SER A 808 -15.63 -20.39 5.28
CA SER A 808 -15.03 -20.31 3.96
C SER A 808 -15.65 -21.34 3.02
N SER A 809 -15.42 -21.17 1.73
CA SER A 809 -15.82 -22.13 0.71
C SER A 809 -14.85 -22.08 -0.46
N GLY A 810 -14.38 -23.24 -0.91
CA GLY A 810 -13.51 -23.33 -2.07
C GLY A 810 -13.28 -24.76 -2.55
N ALA A 811 -12.61 -24.88 -3.69
CA ALA A 811 -12.20 -26.15 -4.30
C ALA A 811 -10.94 -26.70 -3.61
N TYR A 812 -11.11 -27.14 -2.36
CA TYR A 812 -9.99 -27.56 -1.52
C TYR A 812 -9.51 -28.99 -1.79
N GLN A 813 -8.19 -29.16 -1.70
CA GLN A 813 -7.60 -30.45 -1.33
C GLN A 813 -7.50 -30.52 0.20
N ILE A 814 -7.73 -31.72 0.76
CA ILE A 814 -7.74 -31.95 2.20
C ILE A 814 -6.60 -32.87 2.59
N LYS A 815 -5.86 -32.49 3.64
CA LYS A 815 -4.99 -33.38 4.40
C LYS A 815 -5.52 -33.48 5.83
N SER A 816 -5.84 -34.70 6.28
CA SER A 816 -6.35 -34.96 7.63
C SER A 816 -5.52 -36.00 8.34
N ILE A 817 -5.33 -35.81 9.65
CA ILE A 817 -4.68 -36.76 10.54
C ILE A 817 -5.34 -36.72 11.93
N GLU A 818 -5.22 -37.80 12.69
CA GLU A 818 -5.66 -37.84 14.08
C GLU A 818 -4.47 -37.72 15.03
N HIS A 819 -4.60 -36.90 16.08
CA HIS A 819 -3.61 -36.74 17.13
C HIS A 819 -4.31 -36.63 18.49
N ASN A 820 -4.07 -37.58 19.40
CA ASN A 820 -4.67 -37.61 20.75
C ASN A 820 -6.21 -37.44 20.75
N ASN A 821 -6.91 -38.16 19.87
CA ASN A 821 -8.36 -38.09 19.64
C ASN A 821 -8.88 -36.73 19.10
N ILE A 822 -7.99 -35.88 18.58
CA ILE A 822 -8.32 -34.63 17.88
C ILE A 822 -8.01 -34.81 16.40
N ASN A 823 -9.03 -34.65 15.54
CA ASN A 823 -8.82 -34.66 14.10
C ASN A 823 -8.30 -33.30 13.62
N ILE A 824 -7.09 -33.26 13.05
CA ILE A 824 -6.48 -32.07 12.46
C ILE A 824 -6.67 -32.15 10.95
N SER A 825 -7.35 -31.16 10.36
CA SER A 825 -7.60 -31.10 8.92
C SER A 825 -7.12 -29.78 8.31
N VAL A 826 -6.42 -29.84 7.19
CA VAL A 826 -5.95 -28.67 6.44
C VAL A 826 -6.59 -28.69 5.05
N TYR A 827 -7.42 -27.68 4.79
CA TYR A 827 -8.09 -27.41 3.52
C TYR A 827 -7.28 -26.34 2.79
N HIS A 828 -6.62 -26.74 1.69
CA HIS A 828 -5.70 -25.89 0.95
C HIS A 828 -5.97 -25.94 -0.56
N HIS A 829 -5.52 -24.92 -1.28
CA HIS A 829 -5.55 -24.90 -2.73
C HIS A 829 -4.63 -26.00 -3.28
N PRO A 830 -4.97 -26.71 -4.37
CA PRO A 830 -4.17 -27.81 -4.90
C PRO A 830 -2.70 -27.48 -5.22
N LEU A 831 -2.40 -26.21 -5.56
CA LEU A 831 -1.03 -25.76 -5.82
C LEU A 831 -0.21 -25.52 -4.54
N HIS A 832 -0.85 -25.48 -3.37
CA HIS A 832 -0.30 -24.94 -2.12
C HIS A 832 0.08 -26.01 -1.09
N LYS A 833 0.64 -27.14 -1.55
CA LYS A 833 0.98 -28.28 -0.68
C LYS A 833 2.23 -28.08 0.19
N ASN A 834 3.08 -27.10 -0.11
CA ASN A 834 4.47 -27.05 0.38
C ASN A 834 4.59 -26.98 1.91
N ASN A 835 3.68 -26.29 2.60
CA ASN A 835 3.76 -26.04 4.04
C ASN A 835 2.72 -26.82 4.86
N VAL A 836 1.89 -27.64 4.22
CA VAL A 836 0.76 -28.35 4.86
C VAL A 836 1.24 -29.30 5.95
N GLU A 837 2.28 -30.10 5.68
CA GLU A 837 2.80 -31.07 6.65
C GLU A 837 3.43 -30.36 7.86
N HIS A 838 4.19 -29.29 7.61
CA HIS A 838 4.81 -28.50 8.68
C HIS A 838 3.78 -27.80 9.56
N LEU A 839 2.69 -27.31 8.96
CA LEU A 839 1.54 -26.75 9.68
C LEU A 839 0.88 -27.78 10.61
N ILE A 840 0.73 -29.02 10.12
CA ILE A 840 0.16 -30.13 10.90
C ILE A 840 1.06 -30.49 12.08
N GLU A 841 2.37 -30.64 11.87
CA GLU A 841 3.31 -30.96 12.95
C GLU A 841 3.36 -29.85 14.01
N ASN A 842 3.34 -28.58 13.59
CA ASN A 842 3.26 -27.46 14.52
C ASN A 842 1.97 -27.48 15.35
N THR A 843 0.86 -27.86 14.70
CA THR A 843 -0.44 -27.99 15.36
C THR A 843 -0.40 -29.05 16.46
N LYS A 844 0.18 -30.22 16.20
CA LYS A 844 0.35 -31.28 17.21
C LYS A 844 1.15 -30.76 18.42
N LEU A 845 2.31 -30.14 18.16
CA LEU A 845 3.19 -29.63 19.20
C LEU A 845 2.50 -28.58 20.08
N THR A 846 1.75 -27.67 19.45
CA THR A 846 1.02 -26.62 20.16
C THR A 846 -0.13 -27.19 20.98
N LEU A 847 -0.90 -28.14 20.42
CA LEU A 847 -1.97 -28.84 21.14
C LEU A 847 -1.43 -29.57 22.36
N ASP A 848 -0.32 -30.30 22.23
CA ASP A 848 0.30 -31.04 23.34
C ASP A 848 0.74 -30.09 24.45
N TYR A 849 1.47 -29.03 24.10
CA TYR A 849 1.96 -28.05 25.07
C TYR A 849 0.81 -27.34 25.80
N CYS A 850 -0.21 -26.86 25.07
CA CYS A 850 -1.34 -26.16 25.66
C CYS A 850 -2.22 -27.09 26.52
N THR A 851 -2.40 -28.34 26.09
CA THR A 851 -3.19 -29.33 26.83
C THR A 851 -2.52 -29.70 28.15
N GLU A 852 -1.21 -29.93 28.14
CA GLU A 852 -0.41 -30.22 29.32
C GLU A 852 -0.41 -29.04 30.31
N ASN A 853 -0.14 -27.83 29.80
CA ASN A 853 0.13 -26.67 30.65
C ASN A 853 -1.13 -25.89 31.07
N PHE A 854 -2.14 -25.78 30.21
CA PHE A 854 -3.29 -24.89 30.43
C PHE A 854 -4.60 -25.64 30.63
N GLY A 855 -4.76 -26.83 30.06
CA GLY A 855 -5.94 -27.68 30.19
C GLY A 855 -6.51 -28.15 28.85
N PRO A 856 -7.54 -29.00 28.85
CA PRO A 856 -7.98 -29.72 27.66
C PRO A 856 -8.53 -28.80 26.56
N TYR A 857 -8.26 -29.17 25.31
CA TYR A 857 -8.87 -28.56 24.13
C TYR A 857 -10.39 -28.81 24.12
N PRO A 858 -11.24 -27.78 23.87
CA PRO A 858 -12.69 -27.91 24.01
C PRO A 858 -13.41 -28.57 22.82
N PHE A 859 -12.70 -28.89 21.74
CA PHE A 859 -13.25 -29.46 20.50
C PHE A 859 -12.61 -30.83 20.21
N THR A 860 -13.27 -31.63 19.37
CA THR A 860 -12.79 -32.93 18.85
C THR A 860 -12.11 -32.81 17.50
N SER A 861 -12.17 -31.63 16.89
CA SER A 861 -11.52 -31.35 15.61
C SER A 861 -10.94 -29.94 15.58
N ILE A 862 -9.90 -29.76 14.76
CA ILE A 862 -9.34 -28.47 14.38
C ILE A 862 -9.15 -28.43 12.87
N SER A 863 -9.70 -27.38 12.24
CA SER A 863 -9.63 -27.19 10.80
C SER A 863 -8.85 -25.93 10.45
N PHE A 864 -7.87 -26.03 9.55
CA PHE A 864 -7.27 -24.88 8.87
C PHE A 864 -7.87 -24.75 7.48
N SER A 865 -8.41 -23.59 7.16
CA SER A 865 -8.92 -23.31 5.81
C SER A 865 -8.18 -22.15 5.18
N GLU A 866 -7.57 -22.43 4.03
CA GLU A 866 -7.00 -21.42 3.18
C GLU A 866 -8.08 -20.56 2.52
N VAL A 867 -7.83 -19.25 2.40
CA VAL A 867 -8.72 -18.28 1.76
C VAL A 867 -7.95 -17.43 0.75
N SER A 868 -8.66 -16.97 -0.31
CA SER A 868 -8.08 -16.22 -1.42
C SER A 868 -7.51 -14.85 -1.01
N SER A 869 -6.62 -14.26 -1.83
CA SER A 869 -6.06 -12.91 -1.66
C SER A 869 -7.07 -11.76 -1.77
N PHE A 870 -8.33 -12.07 -2.14
CA PHE A 870 -9.44 -11.13 -2.02
C PHE A 870 -9.78 -10.89 -0.54
N THR A 871 -9.46 -11.85 0.33
CA THR A 871 -9.54 -11.70 1.78
C THR A 871 -8.30 -10.99 2.31
N GLN A 872 -8.48 -9.81 2.91
CA GLN A 872 -7.38 -8.98 3.41
C GLN A 872 -7.68 -8.46 4.82
N GLY A 873 -6.62 -8.11 5.56
CA GLY A 873 -6.71 -7.53 6.90
C GLY A 873 -6.33 -8.48 8.04
N PHE A 874 -5.93 -9.71 7.75
CA PHE A 874 -5.33 -10.65 8.71
C PHE A 874 -4.43 -11.66 7.99
N ALA A 875 -3.47 -12.25 8.71
CA ALA A 875 -2.67 -13.39 8.21
C ALA A 875 -3.37 -14.73 8.55
N GLY A 876 -3.86 -14.84 9.78
CA GLY A 876 -4.69 -15.92 10.30
C GLY A 876 -5.79 -15.34 11.21
N THR A 877 -6.85 -16.11 11.44
CA THR A 877 -7.84 -15.78 12.47
C THR A 877 -8.49 -17.05 12.99
N ALA A 878 -8.37 -17.27 14.31
CA ALA A 878 -9.04 -18.34 15.00
C ALA A 878 -10.53 -18.06 15.27
N TYR A 879 -11.34 -19.09 15.07
CA TYR A 879 -12.75 -19.23 15.42
C TYR A 879 -12.94 -20.57 16.13
N PRO A 880 -14.03 -20.78 16.87
CA PRO A 880 -14.33 -22.07 17.49
C PRO A 880 -14.16 -23.25 16.51
N GLY A 881 -13.22 -24.16 16.78
CA GLY A 881 -12.88 -25.33 15.94
C GLY A 881 -12.15 -25.06 14.61
N THR A 882 -12.00 -23.81 14.17
CA THR A 882 -11.55 -23.51 12.80
C THR A 882 -10.67 -22.26 12.74
N ILE A 883 -9.56 -22.33 12.00
CA ILE A 883 -8.65 -21.21 11.71
C ILE A 883 -8.71 -20.92 10.21
N PHE A 884 -8.94 -19.66 9.83
CA PHE A 884 -8.87 -19.21 8.44
C PHE A 884 -7.54 -18.50 8.19
N VAL A 885 -6.88 -18.84 7.09
CA VAL A 885 -5.51 -18.40 6.79
C VAL A 885 -5.43 -17.89 5.36
N THR A 886 -4.83 -16.73 5.15
CA THR A 886 -4.68 -16.17 3.80
C THR A 886 -3.57 -16.88 3.01
N GLU A 887 -3.78 -17.04 1.70
CA GLU A 887 -2.84 -17.78 0.83
C GLU A 887 -1.40 -17.21 0.85
N ASN A 888 -1.27 -15.89 0.95
CA ASN A 888 0.03 -15.20 0.83
C ASN A 888 0.94 -15.26 2.07
N MET A 889 0.44 -15.70 3.23
CA MET A 889 1.21 -15.65 4.49
C MET A 889 1.73 -17.03 4.93
N THR A 890 0.94 -18.08 4.75
CA THR A 890 1.29 -19.44 5.25
C THR A 890 1.61 -20.39 4.12
N PHE A 891 0.79 -20.41 3.08
CA PHE A 891 0.87 -21.41 2.03
C PHE A 891 1.93 -21.05 0.98
N ASN A 892 2.01 -19.77 0.63
CA ASN A 892 3.01 -19.22 -0.29
C ASN A 892 4.33 -18.80 0.38
N ALA A 893 4.55 -19.11 1.67
CA ALA A 893 5.81 -18.86 2.35
C ALA A 893 6.89 -19.89 1.97
N ASN A 894 8.09 -19.43 1.63
CA ASN A 894 9.26 -20.27 1.37
C ASN A 894 10.11 -20.44 2.65
N LEU A 895 9.75 -21.43 3.46
CA LEU A 895 10.49 -21.76 4.68
C LEU A 895 11.91 -22.30 4.41
N SER A 896 12.17 -22.85 3.21
CA SER A 896 13.47 -23.43 2.85
C SER A 896 14.57 -22.40 2.58
N ALA A 897 14.18 -21.14 2.34
CA ALA A 897 15.11 -20.06 1.98
C ALA A 897 15.70 -19.30 3.19
N GLY A 898 15.18 -19.49 4.40
CA GLY A 898 15.45 -18.61 5.56
C GLY A 898 16.26 -19.21 6.71
N ASN A 899 17.15 -18.39 7.30
CA ASN A 899 17.81 -18.61 8.59
C ASN A 899 16.81 -18.37 9.76
N ASN A 900 16.10 -19.40 10.23
CA ASN A 900 15.22 -19.41 11.42
C ASN A 900 13.86 -18.67 11.32
N GLN A 901 13.35 -18.34 10.14
CA GLN A 901 12.08 -17.60 9.99
C GLN A 901 10.89 -18.54 9.75
N ASP A 902 10.52 -19.29 10.79
CA ASP A 902 9.35 -20.16 10.71
C ASP A 902 8.07 -19.37 11.03
N VAL A 903 7.47 -18.77 10.00
CA VAL A 903 6.17 -18.07 10.11
C VAL A 903 5.00 -19.03 10.17
N VAL A 904 5.16 -20.26 9.69
CA VAL A 904 4.13 -21.27 9.90
C VAL A 904 4.05 -21.58 11.40
N ASN A 905 5.17 -21.63 12.13
CA ASN A 905 5.14 -21.65 13.59
C ASN A 905 4.56 -20.39 14.21
N GLU A 906 4.95 -19.21 13.72
CA GLU A 906 4.38 -17.93 14.18
C GLU A 906 2.86 -17.99 14.14
N LEU A 907 2.31 -18.33 12.98
CA LEU A 907 0.88 -18.29 12.76
C LEU A 907 0.16 -19.46 13.40
N ALA A 908 0.66 -20.69 13.24
CA ALA A 908 0.01 -21.86 13.82
C ALA A 908 0.02 -21.81 15.34
N GLY A 909 1.19 -21.58 15.95
CA GLY A 909 1.33 -21.49 17.40
C GLY A 909 0.47 -20.38 17.99
N HIS A 910 0.48 -19.19 17.37
CA HIS A 910 -0.30 -18.03 17.82
C HIS A 910 -1.82 -18.25 17.67
N GLU A 911 -2.29 -18.65 16.48
CA GLU A 911 -3.72 -18.83 16.22
C GLU A 911 -4.30 -20.01 17.01
N ILE A 912 -3.54 -21.09 17.21
CA ILE A 912 -3.98 -22.19 18.08
C ILE A 912 -4.01 -21.75 19.54
N ALA A 913 -3.06 -20.93 19.99
CA ALA A 913 -3.09 -20.40 21.35
C ALA A 913 -4.38 -19.62 21.64
N HIS A 914 -5.00 -19.00 20.63
CA HIS A 914 -6.32 -18.35 20.77
C HIS A 914 -7.48 -19.30 21.11
N PHE A 915 -7.30 -20.63 21.07
CA PHE A 915 -8.29 -21.55 21.63
C PHE A 915 -8.30 -21.56 23.17
N TRP A 916 -7.20 -21.17 23.82
CA TRP A 916 -7.12 -20.94 25.27
C TRP A 916 -7.23 -19.46 25.59
N TRP A 917 -6.61 -18.59 24.77
CA TRP A 917 -6.46 -17.16 25.01
C TRP A 917 -7.34 -16.32 24.08
N GLY A 918 -8.44 -15.83 24.62
CA GLY A 918 -9.44 -15.09 23.85
C GLY A 918 -10.46 -16.02 23.20
N THR A 919 -11.57 -15.41 22.79
CA THR A 919 -12.68 -15.88 21.93
C THR A 919 -13.25 -17.31 22.01
N ASN A 920 -12.70 -18.27 22.74
CA ASN A 920 -13.17 -19.65 22.78
C ASN A 920 -13.38 -20.16 24.21
N GLN A 921 -12.39 -20.00 25.10
CA GLN A 921 -12.51 -20.42 26.51
C GLN A 921 -12.64 -19.25 27.48
N ILE A 922 -11.93 -18.16 27.21
CA ILE A 922 -12.07 -16.89 27.92
C ILE A 922 -12.52 -15.79 26.96
N VAL A 923 -13.36 -14.89 27.44
CA VAL A 923 -13.72 -13.66 26.74
C VAL A 923 -13.37 -12.51 27.66
N PRO A 924 -12.19 -11.88 27.50
CA PRO A 924 -11.81 -10.73 28.31
C PRO A 924 -12.82 -9.59 28.18
N ASP A 925 -12.95 -8.78 29.22
CA ASP A 925 -13.80 -7.60 29.14
C ASP A 925 -13.21 -6.57 28.17
N TYR A 926 -14.05 -5.96 27.32
CA TYR A 926 -13.60 -5.02 26.29
C TYR A 926 -13.28 -3.65 26.91
N ARG A 927 -12.06 -3.53 27.43
CA ARG A 927 -11.51 -2.39 28.17
C ARG A 927 -9.99 -2.30 27.97
N GLU A 928 -9.36 -1.28 28.54
CA GLU A 928 -7.90 -1.23 28.69
C GLU A 928 -7.36 -2.55 29.27
N GLY A 929 -6.31 -3.10 28.67
CA GLY A 929 -5.74 -4.40 29.04
C GLY A 929 -6.35 -5.61 28.31
N TYR A 930 -7.40 -5.42 27.51
CA TYR A 930 -8.04 -6.49 26.74
C TYR A 930 -7.03 -7.28 25.89
N SER A 931 -6.23 -6.58 25.07
CA SER A 931 -5.29 -7.21 24.13
C SER A 931 -4.12 -7.91 24.82
N MET A 932 -3.82 -7.58 26.08
CA MET A 932 -2.81 -8.31 26.84
C MET A 932 -3.27 -9.75 27.10
N LEU A 933 -4.55 -9.93 27.40
CA LEU A 933 -5.14 -11.24 27.70
C LEU A 933 -5.41 -12.08 26.45
N THR A 934 -5.42 -11.47 25.26
CA THR A 934 -5.57 -12.19 23.98
C THR A 934 -4.23 -12.35 23.29
N GLU A 935 -3.60 -11.25 22.89
CA GLU A 935 -2.41 -11.26 22.03
C GLU A 935 -1.13 -11.57 22.80
N SER A 936 -0.90 -10.96 23.97
CA SER A 936 0.35 -11.19 24.71
C SER A 936 0.49 -12.64 25.18
N LEU A 937 -0.62 -13.27 25.58
CA LEU A 937 -0.64 -14.68 25.97
C LEU A 937 -0.47 -15.63 24.77
N ALA A 938 -1.06 -15.30 23.63
CA ALA A 938 -0.83 -16.02 22.38
C ALA A 938 0.65 -15.93 21.96
N MET A 939 1.24 -14.73 21.99
CA MET A 939 2.66 -14.50 21.72
C MET A 939 3.58 -15.25 22.70
N TYR A 940 3.26 -15.27 23.99
CA TYR A 940 4.04 -16.06 24.96
C TYR A 940 4.00 -17.55 24.61
N THR A 941 2.81 -18.07 24.30
CA THR A 941 2.63 -19.47 23.93
C THR A 941 3.44 -19.79 22.68
N GLU A 942 3.34 -18.97 21.64
CA GLU A 942 4.14 -19.06 20.41
C GLU A 942 5.65 -19.11 20.70
N MET A 943 6.17 -18.25 21.59
CA MET A 943 7.59 -18.26 21.98
C MET A 943 7.99 -19.56 22.68
N MET A 944 7.12 -20.15 23.49
CA MET A 944 7.40 -21.43 24.16
C MET A 944 7.40 -22.61 23.17
N ILE A 945 6.49 -22.61 22.19
CA ILE A 945 6.51 -23.59 21.09
C ILE A 945 7.78 -23.43 20.27
N TYR A 946 8.13 -22.19 19.91
CA TYR A 946 9.35 -21.90 19.16
C TYR A 946 10.61 -22.33 19.92
N LYS A 947 10.65 -22.14 21.25
CA LYS A 947 11.72 -22.65 22.11
C LYS A 947 11.79 -24.18 22.11
N LYS A 948 10.66 -24.88 22.11
CA LYS A 948 10.60 -26.35 22.07
C LYS A 948 11.10 -26.91 20.73
N MET A 949 10.82 -26.21 19.63
CA MET A 949 11.24 -26.61 18.28
C MET A 949 12.72 -26.28 18.00
N TYR A 950 13.16 -25.08 18.36
CA TYR A 950 14.43 -24.51 17.90
C TYR A 950 15.43 -24.21 19.02
N GLY A 951 15.04 -24.41 20.27
CA GLY A 951 15.88 -24.14 21.44
C GLY A 951 15.81 -22.70 21.95
N LYS A 952 16.38 -22.49 23.15
CA LYS A 952 16.35 -21.21 23.87
C LYS A 952 17.06 -20.08 23.13
N GLU A 953 18.22 -20.36 22.54
CA GLU A 953 19.01 -19.34 21.81
C GLU A 953 18.23 -18.76 20.63
N LYS A 954 17.57 -19.61 19.84
CA LYS A 954 16.73 -19.17 18.72
C LYS A 954 15.52 -18.36 19.18
N MET A 955 14.86 -18.78 20.27
CA MET A 955 13.80 -17.97 20.88
C MET A 955 14.31 -16.58 21.31
N ARG A 956 15.55 -16.46 21.82
CA ARG A 956 16.15 -15.17 22.17
C ARG A 956 16.46 -14.29 20.96
N GLU A 957 16.95 -14.87 19.87
CA GLU A 957 17.09 -14.15 18.59
C GLU A 957 15.75 -13.55 18.15
N ARG A 958 14.67 -14.35 18.22
CA ARG A 958 13.31 -13.93 17.87
C ARG A 958 12.77 -12.86 18.82
N LEU A 959 13.01 -13.00 20.12
CA LEU A 959 12.61 -12.00 21.12
C LEU A 959 13.33 -10.66 20.90
N ALA A 960 14.58 -10.67 20.44
CA ALA A 960 15.31 -9.45 20.08
C ALA A 960 14.65 -8.70 18.91
N ILE A 961 14.01 -9.40 17.97
CA ILE A 961 13.22 -8.76 16.90
C ILE A 961 12.01 -8.04 17.49
N HIS A 962 11.28 -8.66 18.41
CA HIS A 962 10.15 -8.01 19.10
C HIS A 962 10.61 -6.82 19.96
N GLN A 963 11.75 -6.95 20.65
CA GLN A 963 12.36 -5.83 21.38
C GLN A 963 12.62 -4.67 20.43
N GLN A 964 13.10 -4.94 19.24
CA GLN A 964 13.34 -3.92 18.24
C GLN A 964 12.05 -3.27 17.72
N ILE A 965 11.00 -4.05 17.41
CA ILE A 965 9.69 -3.51 17.05
C ILE A 965 9.20 -2.56 18.16
N TYR A 966 9.24 -3.02 19.41
CA TYR A 966 8.83 -2.22 20.55
C TYR A 966 9.66 -0.93 20.68
N ASP A 967 10.98 -1.01 20.51
CA ASP A 967 11.88 0.14 20.61
C ASP A 967 11.68 1.16 19.49
N THR A 968 11.35 0.72 18.28
CA THR A 968 11.02 1.60 17.14
C THR A 968 9.71 2.35 17.37
N GLU A 969 8.68 1.67 17.89
CA GLU A 969 7.33 2.22 18.06
C GLU A 969 7.16 3.03 19.35
N LYS A 970 7.81 2.64 20.47
CA LYS A 970 7.59 3.28 21.79
C LYS A 970 7.90 4.78 21.83
N GLY A 971 8.77 5.28 20.94
CA GLY A 971 9.11 6.70 20.84
C GLY A 971 8.14 7.52 20.00
N LEU A 972 7.21 6.86 19.29
CA LEU A 972 6.17 7.48 18.45
C LEU A 972 4.83 7.66 19.18
N HIS A 973 4.67 7.00 20.34
CA HIS A 973 3.43 6.96 21.11
C HIS A 973 3.68 7.30 22.59
N GLU A 974 2.63 7.72 23.32
CA GLU A 974 2.70 7.92 24.77
C GLU A 974 3.13 6.62 25.48
N LYS A 975 3.92 6.75 26.57
CA LYS A 975 4.31 5.59 27.37
C LYS A 975 3.08 5.04 28.11
N LYS A 976 2.62 3.85 27.70
CA LYS A 976 1.52 3.13 28.34
C LYS A 976 2.00 1.84 29.02
N SER A 977 1.34 1.50 30.12
CA SER A 977 1.48 0.20 30.78
C SER A 977 0.87 -0.91 29.92
N LEU A 978 1.47 -2.11 29.95
CA LEU A 978 0.92 -3.30 29.30
C LEU A 978 -0.45 -3.69 29.90
N LEU A 979 -0.70 -3.39 31.18
CA LEU A 979 -2.01 -3.62 31.81
C LEU A 979 -3.12 -2.73 31.25
N LYS A 980 -2.74 -1.62 30.61
CA LYS A 980 -3.66 -0.63 30.04
C LYS A 980 -3.66 -0.62 28.52
N VAL A 981 -3.09 -1.65 27.89
CA VAL A 981 -2.98 -1.73 26.43
C VAL A 981 -4.36 -1.67 25.76
N ALA A 982 -4.54 -0.77 24.81
CA ALA A 982 -5.76 -0.68 24.03
C ALA A 982 -5.73 -1.66 22.83
N PRO A 983 -6.88 -2.06 22.26
CA PRO A 983 -6.96 -2.87 21.04
C PRO A 983 -6.13 -2.37 19.86
N GLY A 984 -5.92 -1.05 19.73
CA GLY A 984 -5.11 -0.47 18.65
C GLY A 984 -3.59 -0.47 18.90
N ASP A 985 -3.13 -0.68 20.14
CA ASP A 985 -1.71 -0.56 20.50
C ASP A 985 -0.96 -1.89 20.27
N THR A 986 -0.87 -2.34 19.02
CA THR A 986 -0.34 -3.68 18.65
C THR A 986 1.12 -3.88 19.07
N TYR A 987 1.97 -2.86 18.99
CA TYR A 987 3.37 -2.95 19.41
C TYR A 987 3.53 -3.24 20.91
N LEU A 988 2.56 -2.82 21.74
CA LEU A 988 2.50 -3.19 23.16
C LEU A 988 1.94 -4.61 23.33
N ALA A 989 0.80 -4.90 22.71
CA ALA A 989 0.11 -6.18 22.90
C ALA A 989 0.93 -7.38 22.40
N TYR A 990 1.56 -7.27 21.23
CA TYR A 990 2.34 -8.35 20.64
C TYR A 990 3.80 -8.33 21.14
N SER A 991 4.53 -7.23 20.87
CA SER A 991 5.97 -7.19 21.11
C SER A 991 6.33 -7.00 22.57
N LYS A 992 5.86 -5.94 23.25
CA LYS A 992 6.08 -5.77 24.71
C LYS A 992 5.51 -6.97 25.48
N GLY A 993 4.34 -7.46 25.07
CA GLY A 993 3.72 -8.67 25.60
C GLY A 993 4.67 -9.88 25.59
N ALA A 994 5.19 -10.25 24.43
CA ALA A 994 6.14 -11.37 24.30
C ALA A 994 7.35 -11.22 25.22
N ILE A 995 7.94 -10.02 25.27
CA ILE A 995 9.13 -9.71 26.08
C ILE A 995 8.83 -9.90 27.58
N VAL A 996 7.74 -9.29 28.05
CA VAL A 996 7.34 -9.33 29.46
C VAL A 996 7.05 -10.76 29.91
N PHE A 997 6.26 -11.52 29.15
CA PHE A 997 5.88 -12.88 29.57
C PHE A 997 7.04 -13.88 29.47
N VAL A 998 7.95 -13.73 28.49
CA VAL A 998 9.18 -14.53 28.45
C VAL A 998 10.10 -14.16 29.62
N GLU A 999 10.27 -12.88 29.94
CA GLU A 999 11.06 -12.46 31.10
C GLU A 999 10.44 -12.96 32.42
N LEU A 1000 9.12 -12.92 32.56
CA LEU A 1000 8.41 -13.51 33.70
C LEU A 1000 8.69 -15.01 33.81
N SER A 1001 8.64 -15.76 32.70
CA SER A 1001 8.92 -17.20 32.69
C SER A 1001 10.35 -17.54 33.18
N GLU A 1002 11.30 -16.62 32.99
CA GLU A 1002 12.69 -16.80 33.43
C GLU A 1002 12.88 -16.36 34.89
N LEU A 1003 12.11 -15.36 35.33
CA LEU A 1003 12.18 -14.84 36.69
C LEU A 1003 11.57 -15.80 37.71
N ILE A 1004 10.39 -16.36 37.43
CA ILE A 1004 9.66 -17.23 38.38
C ILE A 1004 9.61 -18.71 37.94
N GLY A 1005 10.14 -19.03 36.76
CA GLY A 1005 10.10 -20.35 36.15
C GLY A 1005 8.87 -20.57 35.26
N GLU A 1006 9.07 -21.15 34.08
CA GLU A 1006 8.03 -21.46 33.09
C GLU A 1006 6.88 -22.28 33.69
N HIS A 1007 7.21 -23.36 34.41
CA HIS A 1007 6.20 -24.20 35.05
C HIS A 1007 5.36 -23.40 36.06
N GLN A 1008 5.96 -22.47 36.81
CA GLN A 1008 5.24 -21.65 37.76
C GLN A 1008 4.32 -20.64 37.07
N LEU A 1009 4.80 -20.00 36.01
CA LEU A 1009 3.98 -19.10 35.19
C LEU A 1009 2.83 -19.85 34.52
N ASN A 1010 3.09 -21.02 33.93
CA ASN A 1010 2.07 -21.85 33.31
C ASN A 1010 1.02 -22.32 34.33
N ARG A 1011 1.41 -22.63 35.57
CA ARG A 1011 0.45 -22.89 36.67
C ARG A 1011 -0.42 -21.67 36.98
N ALA A 1012 0.14 -20.47 37.00
CA ALA A 1012 -0.63 -19.24 37.19
C ALA A 1012 -1.63 -19.03 36.04
N LEU A 1013 -1.20 -19.25 34.79
CA LEU A 1013 -2.05 -19.17 33.60
C LEU A 1013 -3.18 -20.21 33.61
N LYS A 1014 -2.89 -21.44 34.05
CA LYS A 1014 -3.89 -22.51 34.24
C LYS A 1014 -4.92 -22.13 35.31
N SER A 1015 -4.46 -21.61 36.45
CA SER A 1015 -5.34 -21.11 37.52
C SER A 1015 -6.23 -19.97 37.04
N PHE A 1016 -5.64 -18.99 36.35
CA PHE A 1016 -6.35 -17.88 35.72
C PHE A 1016 -7.41 -18.37 34.75
N LEU A 1017 -7.07 -19.29 33.84
CA LEU A 1017 -8.01 -19.87 32.89
C LEU A 1017 -9.16 -20.58 33.62
N HIS A 1018 -8.87 -21.45 34.59
CA HIS A 1018 -9.89 -22.20 35.31
C HIS A 1018 -10.89 -21.29 36.06
N LYS A 1019 -10.40 -20.23 36.71
CA LYS A 1019 -11.24 -19.26 37.45
C LYS A 1019 -12.09 -18.38 36.52
N ASN A 1020 -11.62 -18.11 35.31
CA ASN A 1020 -12.23 -17.13 34.40
C ASN A 1020 -12.81 -17.75 33.12
N ARG A 1021 -12.78 -19.08 32.98
CA ARG A 1021 -13.40 -19.80 31.86
C ARG A 1021 -14.89 -19.52 31.84
N TYR A 1022 -15.46 -19.41 30.66
CA TYR A 1022 -16.90 -19.32 30.47
C TYR A 1022 -17.65 -20.42 31.26
N PRO A 1023 -18.76 -20.14 31.97
CA PRO A 1023 -19.57 -18.89 31.99
C PRO A 1023 -19.22 -17.89 33.11
N ASN A 1024 -18.01 -17.95 33.66
CA ASN A 1024 -17.61 -17.03 34.73
C ASN A 1024 -17.51 -15.58 34.25
N ALA A 1025 -17.37 -14.65 35.20
CA ALA A 1025 -17.23 -13.23 34.88
C ALA A 1025 -16.02 -12.99 33.95
N ARG A 1026 -16.16 -12.03 33.04
CA ARG A 1026 -15.10 -11.70 32.09
C ARG A 1026 -13.87 -11.18 32.83
N PRO A 1027 -12.68 -11.76 32.60
CA PRO A 1027 -11.47 -11.31 33.27
C PRO A 1027 -11.01 -9.96 32.71
N ASN A 1028 -10.23 -9.24 33.52
CA ASN A 1028 -9.43 -8.10 33.06
C ASN A 1028 -7.94 -8.31 33.40
N ALA A 1029 -7.09 -7.40 32.93
CA ALA A 1029 -5.64 -7.52 33.08
C ALA A 1029 -5.17 -7.66 34.55
N THR A 1030 -5.89 -7.06 35.51
CA THR A 1030 -5.53 -7.15 36.94
C THR A 1030 -5.81 -8.53 37.55
N ASP A 1031 -6.78 -9.29 37.03
CA ASP A 1031 -7.02 -10.67 37.45
C ASP A 1031 -5.81 -11.54 37.18
N LEU A 1032 -5.25 -11.46 35.97
CA LEU A 1032 -4.07 -12.23 35.62
C LEU A 1032 -2.85 -11.81 36.44
N LEU A 1033 -2.61 -10.51 36.62
CA LEU A 1033 -1.51 -10.03 37.44
C LEU A 1033 -1.61 -10.55 38.89
N LYS A 1034 -2.83 -10.60 39.44
CA LYS A 1034 -3.07 -11.15 40.78
C LYS A 1034 -2.71 -12.63 40.86
N GLU A 1035 -3.12 -13.45 39.89
CA GLU A 1035 -2.78 -14.87 39.84
C GLU A 1035 -1.25 -15.09 39.75
N ILE A 1036 -0.55 -14.28 38.95
CA ILE A 1036 0.92 -14.33 38.83
C ILE A 1036 1.60 -13.98 40.17
N LEU A 1037 1.11 -12.95 40.86
CA LEU A 1037 1.65 -12.54 42.17
C LEU A 1037 1.39 -13.57 43.26
N GLU A 1038 0.21 -14.20 43.29
CA GLU A 1038 -0.13 -15.27 44.24
C GLU A 1038 0.76 -16.51 44.05
N MET A 1039 1.15 -16.80 42.81
CA MET A 1039 1.97 -17.94 42.44
C MET A 1039 3.48 -17.66 42.45
N SER A 1040 3.90 -16.47 42.86
CA SER A 1040 5.31 -16.06 42.92
C SER A 1040 5.74 -15.66 44.32
N SER A 1041 7.04 -15.75 44.61
CA SER A 1041 7.59 -15.32 45.90
C SER A 1041 7.48 -13.80 46.06
N LYS A 1042 7.20 -13.36 47.29
CA LYS A 1042 7.08 -11.93 47.61
C LYS A 1042 8.32 -11.12 47.23
N SER A 1043 9.50 -11.74 47.19
CA SER A 1043 10.75 -11.10 46.74
C SER A 1043 10.73 -10.66 45.27
N HIS A 1044 9.93 -11.31 44.42
CA HIS A 1044 9.82 -10.97 43.00
C HIS A 1044 8.70 -9.98 42.68
N HIS A 1045 7.79 -9.68 43.62
CA HIS A 1045 6.59 -8.87 43.36
C HIS A 1045 6.89 -7.47 42.81
N THR A 1046 7.90 -6.79 43.33
CA THR A 1046 8.31 -5.46 42.84
C THR A 1046 8.81 -5.54 41.40
N ARG A 1047 9.64 -6.55 41.08
CA ARG A 1047 10.14 -6.75 39.72
C ARG A 1047 9.01 -7.11 38.75
N ILE A 1048 8.12 -8.02 39.14
CA ILE A 1048 6.96 -8.42 38.33
C ILE A 1048 6.13 -7.20 37.95
N LYS A 1049 5.74 -6.36 38.92
CA LYS A 1049 4.96 -5.13 38.65
C LYS A 1049 5.67 -4.19 37.68
N SER A 1050 6.99 -4.00 37.84
CA SER A 1050 7.78 -3.13 36.96
C SER A 1050 7.84 -3.58 35.50
N LEU A 1051 7.66 -4.89 35.21
CA LEU A 1051 7.64 -5.38 33.82
C LEU A 1051 6.38 -4.95 33.07
N PHE A 1052 5.27 -4.76 33.79
CA PHE A 1052 4.00 -4.35 33.20
C PHE A 1052 3.87 -2.83 33.04
N GLU A 1053 4.65 -2.03 33.76
CA GLU A 1053 4.74 -0.57 33.63
C GLU A 1053 5.56 -0.15 32.39
#